data_AF-A0A2H0QGV2-F1
#
_entry.id   AF-A0A2H0QGV2-F1
#
_cell.length_a   1.000
_cell.length_b   1.000
_cell.length_c   1.000
_cell.angle_alpha   90.00
_cell.angle_beta   90.00
_cell.angle_gamma   90.00
#
_symmetry.space_group_name_H-M   'P 1'
#
loop_
_entity.id
_entity.type
_entity.pdbx_description
1 polymer ?
#
loop_
_entity_poly.entity_id
_entity_poly.type
_entity_poly.pdbx_seq_one_letter_code
_entity_poly.pdbx_strand_id
1 'polypeptide(L)'
;MSLLKKSTLVLSLVSLSLPLMAQQTRDLGDLLQKFPLQTLTDAEKNLIKNLSSRYPVPKDRPQSCPMESKNYNDIRAKIESIRGLFKDTDCLDDPTVLDQITAQAESVQAGLSTAATTAGMSVSTVDQLGSQVPVQVNGQQVGALLGNLNNLLFKNKCSLKKGTVLERGADVIQNFAQIGLLVPNSNGLIISGGGLALATLMRMVDNLLKKDFDFDSNSDRQNFIKLNCAFYDLRHQIELSGMLDVATDEHKSDLARIEIQMKELKAKLESNAKNMDALSKAIAEDRSEFMKKNLGEMLKFAQNLSVAKESLSQSLAENASRPAAVEQRQMILTVTKLRKDLITGLDTYMERGLGLIALFDLDFKNALLKFDPVEQKDEFSSMVTLSTTDFDQKVRANLLFHVERISSDLTDLEAKLEAQWTKETRVKGLEAKKYIEEAQKKLADSSGEVKKGHALLESFKERLSRVIESDSGFTMNDDGTENKTTILSSFDEITEQIYGKWGYEFLQYTTKRATEGLNEFNSSYKIFGQHHLDNGQVPQVDSRTELQRIFACQDVRPVRMRFSLADSLAQQGHDFVSTNKDLFHAEIPRVFLGSTGNRAGIHKIRSKFEVIQEQYKSTYVASKLLNHEDIDPSLKEKYLGRRAQRKNYLGIVMLEVEKRKHDAQILQELNESFNCHQLKNSSHL
;
A
#
# COMPACT_ATOMS: atom_id res chain seq x y z
N MET A 1 4.37 -12.00 81.69
CA MET A 1 5.38 -11.34 80.84
C MET A 1 5.87 -12.37 79.83
N SER A 2 5.63 -12.07 78.55
CA SER A 2 5.96 -12.76 77.27
C SER A 2 6.19 -14.28 77.23
N LEU A 3 5.42 -14.94 76.36
CA LEU A 3 5.93 -15.96 75.45
C LEU A 3 5.07 -15.97 74.17
N LEU A 4 5.63 -15.45 73.09
CA LEU A 4 5.12 -15.55 71.73
C LEU A 4 5.40 -16.97 71.20
N LYS A 5 4.36 -17.69 70.75
CA LYS A 5 4.49 -18.81 69.82
C LYS A 5 3.51 -18.64 68.66
N LYS A 6 4.08 -18.76 67.46
CA LYS A 6 3.44 -18.84 66.15
C LYS A 6 2.45 -20.00 66.11
N SER A 7 1.22 -19.74 65.67
CA SER A 7 0.33 -20.74 65.09
C SER A 7 0.02 -20.35 63.66
N THR A 8 0.53 -21.16 62.76
CA THR A 8 0.34 -21.16 61.31
C THR A 8 -1.12 -21.55 61.01
N LEU A 9 -1.89 -20.62 60.45
CA LEU A 9 -3.23 -20.92 59.91
C LEU A 9 -3.04 -21.44 58.49
N VAL A 10 -3.38 -22.70 58.27
CA VAL A 10 -3.37 -23.37 56.97
C VAL A 10 -4.49 -22.76 56.11
N LEU A 11 -4.12 -21.93 55.15
CA LEU A 11 -5.00 -21.52 54.05
C LEU A 11 -5.10 -22.70 53.08
N SER A 12 -6.18 -23.46 53.18
CA SER A 12 -6.54 -24.48 52.21
C SER A 12 -6.91 -23.80 50.88
N LEU A 13 -5.94 -23.74 49.96
CA LEU A 13 -6.20 -23.57 48.53
C LEU A 13 -7.06 -24.75 48.06
N VAL A 14 -8.37 -24.54 47.97
CA VAL A 14 -9.25 -25.41 47.17
C VAL A 14 -8.93 -25.09 45.71
N SER A 15 -7.96 -25.81 45.16
CA SER A 15 -7.83 -25.96 43.72
C SER A 15 -9.11 -26.60 43.20
N LEU A 16 -9.95 -25.81 42.53
CA LEU A 16 -11.01 -26.30 41.64
C LEU A 16 -10.33 -27.11 40.52
N SER A 17 -10.00 -28.37 40.81
CA SER A 17 -9.64 -29.36 39.81
C SER A 17 -10.92 -29.78 39.10
N LEU A 18 -11.37 -28.96 38.14
CA LEU A 18 -12.23 -29.46 37.07
C LEU A 18 -11.50 -30.67 36.45
N PRO A 19 -12.15 -31.84 36.34
CA PRO A 19 -11.49 -33.04 35.85
C PRO A 19 -10.87 -32.75 34.49
N LEU A 20 -9.55 -32.95 34.42
CA LEU A 20 -8.72 -32.82 33.22
C LEU A 20 -9.03 -33.96 32.25
N MET A 21 -10.27 -34.04 31.78
CA MET A 21 -10.61 -34.87 30.64
C MET A 21 -10.20 -34.07 29.41
N ALA A 22 -9.01 -34.35 28.88
CA ALA A 22 -8.60 -33.95 27.54
C ALA A 22 -9.58 -34.53 26.53
N GLN A 23 -10.72 -33.88 26.37
CA GLN A 23 -11.74 -34.27 25.42
C GLN A 23 -11.26 -33.78 24.07
N GLN A 24 -10.70 -34.71 23.30
CA GLN A 24 -10.47 -34.55 21.87
C GLN A 24 -11.78 -34.04 21.25
N THR A 25 -11.82 -32.78 20.83
CA THR A 25 -12.85 -32.24 19.96
C THR A 25 -12.69 -32.94 18.61
N ARG A 26 -13.27 -34.15 18.50
CA ARG A 26 -13.16 -35.00 17.29
C ARG A 26 -13.58 -34.23 16.04
N ASP A 27 -14.46 -33.23 16.16
CA ASP A 27 -14.99 -32.48 15.03
C ASP A 27 -14.02 -31.43 14.45
N LEU A 28 -13.22 -30.76 15.31
CA LEU A 28 -12.18 -29.82 14.88
C LEU A 28 -11.05 -30.52 14.11
N GLY A 29 -10.72 -31.76 14.51
CA GLY A 29 -9.65 -32.56 13.90
C GLY A 29 -9.81 -32.75 12.40
N ASP A 30 -11.04 -32.82 11.89
CA ASP A 30 -11.32 -33.15 10.48
C ASP A 30 -11.75 -31.95 9.63
N LEU A 31 -11.72 -30.72 10.17
CA LEU A 31 -12.15 -29.50 9.46
C LEU A 31 -11.49 -29.33 8.09
N LEU A 32 -10.17 -29.51 7.99
CA LEU A 32 -9.44 -29.38 6.72
C LEU A 32 -9.74 -30.51 5.72
N GLN A 33 -10.23 -31.66 6.18
CA GLN A 33 -10.68 -32.73 5.28
C GLN A 33 -12.13 -32.51 4.82
N LYS A 34 -12.97 -31.90 5.67
CA LYS A 34 -14.36 -31.56 5.34
C LYS A 34 -14.47 -30.39 4.35
N PHE A 35 -13.50 -29.48 4.36
CA PHE A 35 -13.50 -28.28 3.51
C PHE A 35 -12.30 -28.30 2.54
N PRO A 36 -12.41 -29.01 1.40
CA PRO A 36 -11.29 -29.21 0.48
C PRO A 36 -10.81 -27.89 -0.14
N LEU A 37 -9.50 -27.70 -0.14
CA LEU A 37 -8.83 -26.55 -0.74
C LEU A 37 -8.89 -26.64 -2.27
N GLN A 38 -9.48 -25.64 -2.93
CA GLN A 38 -9.37 -25.51 -4.38
C GLN A 38 -8.13 -24.69 -4.71
N THR A 39 -7.11 -25.35 -5.29
CA THR A 39 -5.86 -24.74 -5.73
C THR A 39 -5.77 -24.67 -7.25
N LEU A 40 -4.74 -23.98 -7.75
CA LEU A 40 -4.37 -24.10 -9.16
C LEU A 40 -3.79 -25.49 -9.44
N THR A 41 -4.24 -26.11 -10.53
CA THR A 41 -3.67 -27.37 -11.05
C THR A 41 -2.36 -27.10 -11.79
N ASP A 42 -1.54 -28.14 -11.99
CA ASP A 42 -0.30 -27.99 -12.78
C ASP A 42 -0.58 -27.58 -14.23
N ALA A 43 -1.69 -28.05 -14.81
CA ALA A 43 -2.12 -27.63 -16.14
C ALA A 43 -2.44 -26.13 -16.19
N GLU A 44 -3.16 -25.62 -15.19
CA GLU A 44 -3.48 -24.19 -15.05
C GLU A 44 -2.22 -23.34 -14.87
N LYS A 45 -1.31 -23.80 -14.00
CA LYS A 45 -0.01 -23.13 -13.78
C LYS A 45 0.81 -23.06 -15.06
N ASN A 46 0.85 -24.17 -15.81
CA ASN A 46 1.56 -24.22 -17.08
C ASN A 46 0.91 -23.34 -18.15
N LEU A 47 -0.42 -23.29 -18.23
CA LEU A 47 -1.13 -22.39 -19.13
C LEU A 47 -0.81 -20.93 -18.82
N ILE A 48 -0.94 -20.51 -17.56
CA ILE A 48 -0.64 -19.15 -17.11
C ILE A 48 0.83 -18.82 -17.41
N LYS A 49 1.76 -19.73 -17.16
CA LYS A 49 3.19 -19.55 -17.45
C LYS A 49 3.45 -19.39 -18.96
N ASN A 50 2.83 -20.22 -19.79
CA ASN A 50 2.97 -20.15 -21.24
C ASN A 50 2.37 -18.85 -21.80
N LEU A 51 1.19 -18.43 -21.33
CA LEU A 51 0.60 -17.15 -21.68
C LEU A 51 1.46 -15.97 -21.22
N SER A 52 2.01 -16.02 -20.01
CA SER A 52 2.91 -14.98 -19.49
C SER A 52 4.20 -14.86 -20.29
N SER A 53 4.67 -15.96 -20.90
CA SER A 53 5.86 -15.93 -21.77
C SER A 53 5.58 -15.37 -23.16
N ARG A 54 4.36 -15.59 -23.70
CA ARG A 54 3.94 -15.11 -25.02
C ARG A 54 3.44 -13.66 -24.96
N TYR A 55 2.75 -13.31 -23.89
CA TYR A 55 2.21 -11.98 -23.61
C TYR A 55 2.88 -11.45 -22.34
N PRO A 56 4.18 -11.12 -22.40
CA PRO A 56 4.88 -10.60 -21.23
C PRO A 56 4.14 -9.38 -20.72
N VAL A 57 3.69 -9.47 -19.46
CA VAL A 57 3.29 -8.30 -18.67
C VAL A 57 4.61 -7.67 -18.23
N PRO A 58 4.95 -6.44 -18.66
CA PRO A 58 6.21 -5.86 -18.26
C PRO A 58 6.22 -5.65 -16.74
N LYS A 59 7.39 -5.82 -16.14
CA LYS A 59 7.57 -5.84 -14.68
C LYS A 59 7.31 -4.45 -14.07
N ASP A 60 7.11 -4.45 -12.74
CA ASP A 60 6.85 -3.29 -11.89
C ASP A 60 7.60 -2.01 -12.33
N ARG A 61 6.89 -0.88 -12.25
CA ARG A 61 7.42 0.47 -12.51
C ARG A 61 8.78 0.66 -11.82
N PRO A 62 9.82 1.15 -12.52
CA PRO A 62 11.14 1.32 -11.94
C PRO A 62 11.12 2.19 -10.68
N GLN A 63 11.77 1.71 -9.61
CA GLN A 63 11.87 2.44 -8.34
C GLN A 63 12.53 3.83 -8.47
N SER A 64 13.36 4.01 -9.49
CA SER A 64 14.04 5.24 -9.85
C SER A 64 13.09 6.34 -10.34
N CYS A 65 11.88 5.99 -10.80
CA CYS A 65 10.91 6.98 -11.20
C CYS A 65 10.27 7.63 -9.97
N PRO A 66 10.04 8.97 -9.98
CA PRO A 66 9.47 9.66 -8.82
C PRO A 66 8.18 8.97 -8.40
N MET A 67 7.96 8.86 -7.07
CA MET A 67 6.82 8.12 -6.51
C MET A 67 5.54 8.49 -7.25
N GLU A 68 4.71 7.47 -7.50
CA GLU A 68 3.35 7.66 -8.02
C GLU A 68 2.67 8.79 -7.24
N SER A 69 1.97 9.67 -7.96
CA SER A 69 1.14 10.66 -7.29
C SER A 69 0.02 9.88 -6.60
N LYS A 70 0.24 9.49 -5.35
CA LYS A 70 -0.65 8.65 -4.52
C LYS A 70 -2.04 9.26 -4.32
N ASN A 71 -2.23 10.50 -4.75
CA ASN A 71 -3.50 11.21 -4.74
C ASN A 71 -3.84 11.71 -6.14
N TYR A 72 -4.74 10.98 -6.83
CA TYR A 72 -5.46 11.50 -7.99
C TYR A 72 -6.29 12.78 -7.66
N ASN A 73 -6.46 13.07 -6.36
CA ASN A 73 -7.12 14.25 -5.82
C ASN A 73 -6.36 15.57 -6.02
N ASP A 74 -5.14 15.55 -6.58
CA ASP A 74 -4.29 16.74 -6.76
C ASP A 74 -4.26 17.25 -8.22
N ILE A 75 -4.98 16.61 -9.15
CA ILE A 75 -5.06 17.01 -10.58
C ILE A 75 -5.52 18.47 -10.69
N ARG A 76 -6.57 18.84 -9.95
CA ARG A 76 -7.07 20.21 -9.90
C ARG A 76 -6.03 21.21 -9.39
N ALA A 77 -5.34 20.92 -8.29
CA ALA A 77 -4.39 21.86 -7.70
C ALA A 77 -3.18 22.12 -8.62
N LYS A 78 -2.72 21.09 -9.33
CA LYS A 78 -1.65 21.24 -10.33
C LYS A 78 -2.11 22.04 -11.55
N ILE A 79 -3.35 21.86 -11.99
CA ILE A 79 -3.95 22.66 -13.07
C ILE A 79 -4.19 24.11 -12.63
N GLU A 80 -4.60 24.35 -11.38
CA GLU A 80 -4.68 25.69 -10.78
C GLU A 80 -3.30 26.36 -10.67
N SER A 81 -2.23 25.58 -10.44
CA SER A 81 -0.86 26.11 -10.48
C SER A 81 -0.46 26.59 -11.88
N ILE A 82 -0.99 25.97 -12.94
CA ILE A 82 -0.81 26.42 -14.33
C ILE A 82 -1.61 27.69 -14.57
N ARG A 83 -2.85 27.78 -14.05
CA ARG A 83 -3.66 29.01 -14.12
C ARG A 83 -2.90 30.22 -13.58
N GLY A 84 -2.15 30.05 -12.48
CA GLY A 84 -1.30 31.09 -11.90
C GLY A 84 -0.23 31.66 -12.85
N LEU A 85 0.22 30.90 -13.85
CA LEU A 85 1.22 31.36 -14.83
C LEU A 85 0.68 32.38 -15.83
N PHE A 86 -0.65 32.46 -15.96
CA PHE A 86 -1.33 33.27 -16.97
C PHE A 86 -2.14 34.42 -16.36
N LYS A 87 -2.27 34.50 -15.03
CA LYS A 87 -3.10 35.50 -14.34
C LYS A 87 -2.61 36.94 -14.49
N ASP A 88 -1.30 37.14 -14.67
CA ASP A 88 -0.68 38.48 -14.62
C ASP A 88 -0.26 39.02 -16.01
N THR A 89 -0.78 38.42 -17.08
CA THR A 89 -0.31 38.68 -18.44
C THR A 89 -1.45 38.63 -19.45
N ASP A 90 -1.53 39.61 -20.37
CA ASP A 90 -2.47 39.70 -21.52
C ASP A 90 -2.21 38.60 -22.59
N CYS A 91 -2.04 37.36 -22.14
CA CYS A 91 -1.58 36.22 -22.93
C CYS A 91 -2.69 35.43 -23.60
N LEU A 92 -3.93 35.66 -23.19
CA LEU A 92 -5.07 34.86 -23.56
C LEU A 92 -6.02 35.70 -24.39
N ASP A 93 -6.30 35.24 -25.59
CA ASP A 93 -7.34 35.81 -26.45
C ASP A 93 -8.74 35.61 -25.85
N ASP A 94 -8.91 34.55 -25.04
CA ASP A 94 -10.13 34.24 -24.31
C ASP A 94 -9.80 33.78 -22.87
N PRO A 95 -10.08 34.59 -21.84
CA PRO A 95 -9.83 34.24 -20.45
C PRO A 95 -10.74 33.10 -19.93
N THR A 96 -11.85 32.81 -20.61
CA THR A 96 -12.77 31.72 -20.22
C THR A 96 -12.16 30.33 -20.40
N VAL A 97 -11.09 30.20 -21.20
CA VAL A 97 -10.33 28.96 -21.39
C VAL A 97 -9.77 28.43 -20.06
N LEU A 98 -9.35 29.32 -19.15
CA LEU A 98 -8.84 28.91 -17.84
C LEU A 98 -9.94 28.33 -16.94
N ASP A 99 -11.15 28.89 -17.01
CA ASP A 99 -12.30 28.39 -16.26
C ASP A 99 -12.80 27.07 -16.85
N GLN A 100 -12.77 26.92 -18.18
CA GLN A 100 -13.07 25.65 -18.87
C GLN A 100 -12.09 24.54 -18.47
N ILE A 101 -10.79 24.82 -18.46
CA ILE A 101 -9.75 23.87 -18.03
C ILE A 101 -9.95 23.44 -16.57
N THR A 102 -10.30 24.39 -15.70
CA THR A 102 -10.54 24.12 -14.28
C THR A 102 -11.79 23.26 -14.07
N ALA A 103 -12.89 23.59 -14.74
CA ALA A 103 -14.14 22.80 -14.68
C ALA A 103 -13.95 21.38 -15.24
N GLN A 104 -13.17 21.23 -16.31
CA GLN A 104 -12.82 19.92 -16.88
C GLN A 104 -11.93 19.12 -15.93
N ALA A 105 -10.97 19.75 -15.23
CA ALA A 105 -10.15 19.11 -14.21
C ALA A 105 -11.00 18.59 -13.03
N GLU A 106 -11.96 19.39 -12.57
CA GLU A 106 -12.93 18.98 -11.53
C GLU A 106 -13.76 17.78 -11.98
N SER A 107 -14.26 17.78 -13.23
CA SER A 107 -15.01 16.66 -13.80
C SER A 107 -14.19 15.37 -13.85
N VAL A 108 -12.93 15.44 -14.30
CA VAL A 108 -12.03 14.28 -14.37
C VAL A 108 -11.75 13.73 -12.97
N GLN A 109 -11.48 14.61 -11.99
CA GLN A 109 -11.22 14.22 -10.61
C GLN A 109 -12.45 13.60 -9.92
N ALA A 110 -13.65 14.13 -10.17
CA ALA A 110 -14.90 13.57 -9.68
C ALA A 110 -15.18 12.17 -10.29
N GLY A 111 -14.90 12.00 -11.58
CA GLY A 111 -14.98 10.72 -12.28
C GLY A 111 -14.06 9.67 -11.65
N LEU A 112 -12.80 10.02 -11.40
CA LEU A 112 -11.80 9.16 -10.74
C LEU A 112 -12.19 8.78 -9.30
N SER A 113 -12.81 9.70 -8.56
CA SER A 113 -13.25 9.46 -7.18
C SER A 113 -14.46 8.52 -7.11
N THR A 114 -15.43 8.73 -8.01
CA THR A 114 -16.62 7.86 -8.15
C THR A 114 -16.21 6.44 -8.55
N ALA A 115 -15.24 6.39 -9.46
CA ALA A 115 -14.63 5.18 -9.96
C ALA A 115 -14.00 4.31 -8.85
N ALA A 116 -13.18 4.91 -7.99
CA ALA A 116 -12.55 4.25 -6.85
C ALA A 116 -13.58 3.69 -5.85
N THR A 117 -14.64 4.47 -5.59
CA THR A 117 -15.72 4.09 -4.67
C THR A 117 -16.51 2.88 -5.18
N THR A 118 -16.76 2.81 -6.48
CA THR A 118 -17.53 1.72 -7.12
C THR A 118 -16.76 0.38 -7.13
N ALA A 119 -15.43 0.42 -7.12
CA ALA A 119 -14.58 -0.76 -7.00
C ALA A 119 -14.49 -1.33 -5.56
N GLY A 120 -15.24 -0.78 -4.60
CA GLY A 120 -15.21 -1.20 -3.20
C GLY A 120 -13.92 -0.82 -2.48
N MET A 121 -13.19 0.17 -2.99
CA MET A 121 -11.93 0.65 -2.42
C MET A 121 -12.18 1.93 -1.63
N SER A 122 -11.51 2.11 -0.49
CA SER A 122 -11.55 3.40 0.22
C SER A 122 -10.81 4.44 -0.62
N VAL A 123 -11.31 5.68 -0.63
CA VAL A 123 -10.70 6.85 -1.32
C VAL A 123 -9.24 7.08 -0.90
N SER A 124 -8.85 6.57 0.27
CA SER A 124 -7.51 6.60 0.86
C SER A 124 -6.64 5.37 0.59
N THR A 125 -7.11 4.37 -0.17
CA THR A 125 -6.37 3.12 -0.47
C THR A 125 -6.35 2.80 -1.96
N VAL A 126 -6.38 3.83 -2.81
CA VAL A 126 -6.05 3.72 -4.24
C VAL A 126 -4.54 3.39 -4.43
N ASP A 127 -3.79 3.37 -3.32
CA ASP A 127 -2.35 3.13 -3.14
C ASP A 127 -1.77 1.79 -3.64
N GLN A 128 -2.60 0.86 -4.14
CA GLN A 128 -2.14 -0.47 -4.61
C GLN A 128 -2.53 -0.79 -6.05
N LEU A 129 -2.99 0.21 -6.81
CA LEU A 129 -3.43 0.07 -8.19
C LEU A 129 -2.26 0.21 -9.17
N GLY A 130 -1.28 -0.67 -9.05
CA GLY A 130 -0.47 -1.03 -10.20
C GLY A 130 -1.39 -1.66 -11.26
N SER A 131 -1.57 -0.97 -12.38
CA SER A 131 -2.10 -1.51 -13.65
C SER A 131 -3.51 -2.14 -13.66
N GLN A 132 -4.29 -2.08 -12.58
CA GLN A 132 -5.61 -2.74 -12.47
C GLN A 132 -6.75 -1.80 -12.11
N VAL A 133 -6.81 -0.60 -12.70
CA VAL A 133 -7.99 0.29 -12.55
C VAL A 133 -9.05 -0.14 -13.57
N PRO A 134 -10.18 -0.75 -13.16
CA PRO A 134 -11.26 -1.03 -14.07
C PRO A 134 -12.24 0.13 -13.99
N VAL A 135 -11.94 1.33 -14.54
CA VAL A 135 -12.95 2.39 -14.40
C VAL A 135 -13.15 3.39 -15.53
N GLN A 136 -14.45 3.61 -15.73
CA GLN A 136 -15.21 4.48 -16.62
C GLN A 136 -14.84 5.98 -16.50
N VAL A 137 -13.56 6.34 -16.54
CA VAL A 137 -13.19 7.75 -16.76
C VAL A 137 -13.39 8.04 -18.25
N ASN A 138 -14.23 9.02 -18.56
CA ASN A 138 -14.50 9.38 -19.95
C ASN A 138 -13.22 9.93 -20.60
N GLY A 139 -12.57 9.12 -21.43
CA GLY A 139 -11.34 9.51 -22.13
C GLY A 139 -11.48 10.75 -23.00
N GLN A 140 -12.69 11.07 -23.50
CA GLN A 140 -12.94 12.32 -24.22
C GLN A 140 -12.81 13.55 -23.31
N GLN A 141 -13.24 13.46 -22.05
CA GLN A 141 -13.08 14.55 -21.07
C GLN A 141 -11.61 14.76 -20.73
N VAL A 142 -10.86 13.66 -20.54
CA VAL A 142 -9.41 13.72 -20.31
C VAL A 142 -8.69 14.28 -21.54
N GLY A 143 -9.04 13.81 -22.74
CA GLY A 143 -8.47 14.30 -24.00
C GLY A 143 -8.77 15.78 -24.26
N ALA A 144 -9.99 16.24 -23.96
CA ALA A 144 -10.36 17.66 -24.08
C ALA A 144 -9.57 18.54 -23.10
N LEU A 145 -9.44 18.11 -21.84
CA LEU A 145 -8.64 18.80 -20.83
C LEU A 145 -7.18 18.93 -21.27
N LEU A 146 -6.57 17.82 -21.68
CA LEU A 146 -5.20 17.79 -22.15
C LEU A 146 -5.02 18.61 -23.45
N GLY A 147 -6.01 18.61 -24.34
CA GLY A 147 -5.99 19.39 -25.58
C GLY A 147 -5.99 20.88 -25.29
N ASN A 148 -6.85 21.31 -24.36
CA ASN A 148 -6.90 22.69 -23.89
C ASN A 148 -5.60 23.09 -23.18
N LEU A 149 -5.04 22.22 -22.33
CA LEU A 149 -3.74 22.45 -21.70
C LEU A 149 -2.60 22.53 -22.72
N ASN A 150 -2.57 21.66 -23.73
CA ASN A 150 -1.58 21.70 -24.79
C ASN A 150 -1.67 23.00 -25.60
N ASN A 151 -2.87 23.41 -25.99
CA ASN A 151 -3.07 24.70 -26.67
C ASN A 151 -2.66 25.87 -25.77
N LEU A 152 -3.04 25.82 -24.49
CA LEU A 152 -2.67 26.83 -23.50
C LEU A 152 -1.16 26.91 -23.30
N LEU A 153 -0.42 25.81 -23.26
CA LEU A 153 1.02 25.82 -22.96
C LEU A 153 1.90 26.09 -24.18
N PHE A 154 1.45 25.74 -25.39
CA PHE A 154 2.30 25.74 -26.60
C PHE A 154 1.78 26.59 -27.77
N LYS A 155 0.52 27.01 -27.78
CA LYS A 155 -0.07 27.78 -28.89
C LYS A 155 -0.53 29.20 -28.50
N ASN A 156 -0.27 29.62 -27.26
CA ASN A 156 -0.62 30.97 -26.81
C ASN A 156 0.33 32.05 -27.40
N LYS A 157 -0.06 33.32 -27.31
CA LYS A 157 0.72 34.46 -27.84
C LYS A 157 1.92 34.87 -26.97
N CYS A 158 2.12 34.22 -25.83
CA CYS A 158 3.07 34.62 -24.83
C CYS A 158 4.33 33.77 -24.77
N SER A 159 5.46 34.47 -24.68
CA SER A 159 6.73 33.85 -24.32
C SER A 159 6.80 33.65 -22.80
N LEU A 160 6.19 32.58 -22.32
CA LEU A 160 6.40 32.14 -20.94
C LEU A 160 7.87 31.75 -20.73
N LYS A 161 8.42 32.00 -19.54
CA LYS A 161 9.79 31.58 -19.18
C LYS A 161 9.95 30.08 -19.47
N LYS A 162 10.94 29.74 -20.32
CA LYS A 162 11.17 28.39 -20.84
C LYS A 162 11.17 27.32 -19.75
N GLY A 163 11.85 27.57 -18.62
CA GLY A 163 11.95 26.64 -17.49
C GLY A 163 10.62 26.38 -16.77
N THR A 164 9.75 27.40 -16.64
CA THR A 164 8.49 27.27 -15.91
C THR A 164 7.44 26.46 -16.68
N VAL A 165 7.41 26.58 -18.02
CA VAL A 165 6.54 25.75 -18.87
C VAL A 165 7.00 24.29 -18.88
N LEU A 166 8.31 24.07 -18.92
CA LEU A 166 8.88 22.73 -18.89
C LEU A 166 8.55 22.01 -17.57
N GLU A 167 8.72 22.71 -16.45
CA GLU A 167 8.44 22.17 -15.11
C GLU A 167 6.96 21.80 -14.91
N ARG A 168 6.04 22.74 -15.15
CA ARG A 168 4.60 22.48 -14.98
C ARG A 168 4.05 21.49 -16.01
N GLY A 169 4.56 21.52 -17.23
CA GLY A 169 4.19 20.58 -18.28
C GLY A 169 4.60 19.14 -17.94
N ALA A 170 5.84 18.94 -17.46
CA ALA A 170 6.32 17.64 -17.03
C ALA A 170 5.52 17.08 -15.85
N ASP A 171 5.16 17.94 -14.88
CA ASP A 171 4.33 17.53 -13.74
C ASP A 171 2.94 17.06 -14.18
N VAL A 172 2.28 17.76 -15.09
CA VAL A 172 0.96 17.36 -15.62
C VAL A 172 1.07 16.03 -16.35
N ILE A 173 2.01 15.91 -17.28
CA ILE A 173 2.20 14.70 -18.09
C ILE A 173 2.46 13.48 -17.19
N GLN A 174 3.29 13.62 -16.16
CA GLN A 174 3.58 12.53 -15.24
C GLN A 174 2.32 12.01 -14.53
N ASN A 175 1.41 12.88 -14.09
CA ASN A 175 0.19 12.42 -13.41
C ASN A 175 -0.81 11.80 -14.38
N PHE A 176 -0.96 12.37 -15.58
CA PHE A 176 -1.90 11.83 -16.57
C PHE A 176 -1.40 10.54 -17.22
N ALA A 177 -0.07 10.38 -17.39
CA ALA A 177 0.53 9.12 -17.81
C ALA A 177 0.18 7.98 -16.85
N GLN A 178 -0.07 8.26 -15.57
CA GLN A 178 -0.44 7.27 -14.55
C GLN A 178 -1.94 6.92 -14.54
N ILE A 179 -2.79 7.53 -15.38
CA ILE A 179 -4.26 7.37 -15.33
C ILE A 179 -4.78 6.17 -16.15
N GLY A 180 -3.94 5.38 -16.82
CA GLY A 180 -4.39 4.18 -17.54
C GLY A 180 -5.37 4.55 -18.67
N LEU A 181 -4.87 5.26 -19.67
CA LEU A 181 -5.71 6.01 -20.62
C LEU A 181 -6.38 5.15 -21.70
N LEU A 182 -6.17 3.84 -21.71
CA LEU A 182 -6.69 2.93 -22.73
C LEU A 182 -7.97 2.23 -22.25
N VAL A 183 -9.01 3.06 -22.18
CA VAL A 183 -10.45 2.82 -22.01
C VAL A 183 -11.23 2.12 -23.15
N PRO A 184 -11.61 0.82 -23.17
CA PRO A 184 -12.59 0.36 -24.16
C PRO A 184 -13.94 1.04 -23.91
N ASN A 185 -14.56 1.63 -24.94
CA ASN A 185 -15.97 2.03 -24.85
C ASN A 185 -16.88 0.82 -25.13
N SER A 186 -18.18 0.95 -24.84
CA SER A 186 -19.19 -0.11 -24.99
C SER A 186 -19.33 -0.70 -26.41
N ASN A 187 -18.63 -0.15 -27.39
CA ASN A 187 -18.69 -0.57 -28.79
C ASN A 187 -17.42 -1.31 -29.27
N GLY A 188 -16.53 -1.75 -28.36
CA GLY A 188 -15.29 -2.44 -28.74
C GLY A 188 -14.28 -1.57 -29.49
N LEU A 189 -14.55 -0.26 -29.59
CA LEU A 189 -13.64 0.70 -30.20
C LEU A 189 -12.72 1.23 -29.11
N ILE A 190 -11.50 0.70 -29.09
CA ILE A 190 -10.37 1.09 -28.23
C ILE A 190 -10.04 2.59 -28.36
N ILE A 191 -10.56 3.29 -29.37
CA ILE A 191 -9.88 4.47 -29.94
C ILE A 191 -10.60 5.82 -29.78
N SER A 192 -11.89 5.92 -29.42
CA SER A 192 -12.54 7.24 -29.50
C SER A 192 -12.32 8.19 -28.30
N GLY A 193 -12.17 7.66 -27.08
CA GLY A 193 -11.93 8.48 -25.87
C GLY A 193 -10.50 8.38 -25.35
N GLY A 194 -10.06 7.16 -25.07
CA GLY A 194 -8.74 6.89 -24.52
C GLY A 194 -7.57 7.16 -25.47
N GLY A 195 -7.72 6.74 -26.73
CA GLY A 195 -6.74 7.00 -27.80
C GLY A 195 -6.53 8.50 -28.04
N LEU A 196 -7.57 9.32 -27.95
CA LEU A 196 -7.46 10.78 -28.08
C LEU A 196 -6.65 11.41 -26.92
N ALA A 197 -6.91 10.97 -25.68
CA ALA A 197 -6.16 11.43 -24.52
C ALA A 197 -4.68 11.03 -24.60
N LEU A 198 -4.41 9.77 -24.97
CA LEU A 198 -3.05 9.27 -25.17
C LEU A 198 -2.33 10.02 -26.30
N ALA A 199 -2.96 10.18 -27.46
CA ALA A 199 -2.40 10.93 -28.58
C ALA A 199 -2.04 12.37 -28.17
N THR A 200 -2.91 13.01 -27.38
CA THR A 200 -2.68 14.37 -26.89
C THR A 200 -1.54 14.44 -25.88
N LEU A 201 -1.44 13.47 -24.95
CA LEU A 201 -0.29 13.38 -24.05
C LEU A 201 1.02 13.18 -24.82
N MET A 202 1.03 12.29 -25.80
CA MET A 202 2.21 12.03 -26.62
C MET A 202 2.66 13.29 -27.35
N ARG A 203 1.73 14.06 -27.94
CA ARG A 203 2.05 15.38 -28.52
C ARG A 203 2.60 16.36 -27.48
N MET A 204 2.07 16.38 -26.25
CA MET A 204 2.59 17.25 -25.18
C MET A 204 4.01 16.85 -24.78
N VAL A 205 4.29 15.55 -24.65
CA VAL A 205 5.64 15.03 -24.35
C VAL A 205 6.61 15.46 -25.45
N ASP A 206 6.24 15.23 -26.71
CA ASP A 206 7.05 15.61 -27.87
C ASP A 206 7.31 17.14 -27.91
N ASN A 207 6.27 17.97 -27.72
CA ASN A 207 6.41 19.43 -27.67
C ASN A 207 7.35 19.90 -26.55
N LEU A 208 7.39 19.22 -25.40
CA LEU A 208 8.34 19.53 -24.33
C LEU A 208 9.75 19.07 -24.65
N LEU A 209 9.92 17.90 -25.28
CA LEU A 209 11.23 17.39 -25.64
C LEU A 209 11.86 18.19 -26.80
N LYS A 210 11.05 18.80 -27.67
CA LYS A 210 11.53 19.73 -28.71
C LYS A 210 12.12 21.02 -28.14
N LYS A 211 11.96 21.31 -26.85
CA LYS A 211 12.64 22.42 -26.18
C LYS A 211 14.09 22.05 -25.86
N ASP A 212 14.97 23.04 -25.86
CA ASP A 212 16.36 22.83 -25.45
C ASP A 212 16.44 22.59 -23.93
N PHE A 213 17.08 21.48 -23.53
CA PHE A 213 17.44 21.22 -22.14
C PHE A 213 18.81 21.80 -21.82
N ASP A 214 18.90 22.56 -20.73
CA ASP A 214 20.17 22.93 -20.12
C ASP A 214 20.44 22.00 -18.93
N PHE A 215 21.23 20.94 -19.14
CA PHE A 215 21.52 20.00 -18.05
C PHE A 215 22.41 20.57 -16.94
N ASP A 216 22.96 21.79 -17.06
CA ASP A 216 23.53 22.49 -15.90
C ASP A 216 22.45 22.92 -14.90
N SER A 217 21.23 23.22 -15.37
CA SER A 217 20.06 23.49 -14.53
C SER A 217 19.54 22.23 -13.84
N ASN A 218 19.35 22.30 -12.52
CA ASN A 218 18.73 21.19 -11.78
C ASN A 218 17.27 20.96 -12.20
N SER A 219 16.52 22.02 -12.52
CA SER A 219 15.13 21.88 -12.93
C SER A 219 15.02 21.08 -14.23
N ASP A 220 15.84 21.40 -15.23
CA ASP A 220 15.85 20.74 -16.53
C ASP A 220 16.23 19.26 -16.42
N ARG A 221 17.21 18.91 -15.57
CA ARG A 221 17.54 17.51 -15.26
C ARG A 221 16.34 16.76 -14.66
N GLN A 222 15.69 17.35 -13.67
CA GLN A 222 14.52 16.74 -13.04
C GLN A 222 13.35 16.60 -14.02
N ASN A 223 13.12 17.61 -14.86
CA ASN A 223 12.06 17.58 -15.88
C ASN A 223 12.32 16.52 -16.94
N PHE A 224 13.59 16.35 -17.37
CA PHE A 224 13.96 15.25 -18.27
C PHE A 224 13.68 13.88 -17.65
N ILE A 225 14.06 13.66 -16.38
CA ILE A 225 13.76 12.41 -15.66
C ILE A 225 12.25 12.17 -15.56
N LYS A 226 11.46 13.19 -15.23
CA LYS A 226 9.98 13.10 -15.18
C LYS A 226 9.39 12.72 -16.54
N LEU A 227 9.84 13.34 -17.63
CA LEU A 227 9.38 13.03 -18.98
C LEU A 227 9.80 11.62 -19.42
N ASN A 228 11.01 11.18 -19.08
CA ASN A 228 11.45 9.80 -19.31
C ASN A 228 10.57 8.78 -18.57
N CYS A 229 10.27 9.04 -17.30
CA CYS A 229 9.39 8.17 -16.52
C CYS A 229 7.94 8.18 -17.01
N ALA A 230 7.41 9.34 -17.38
CA ALA A 230 6.07 9.42 -17.96
C ALA A 230 6.01 8.69 -19.30
N PHE A 231 7.03 8.85 -20.16
CA PHE A 231 7.09 8.12 -21.42
C PHE A 231 7.25 6.61 -21.21
N TYR A 232 8.02 6.19 -20.20
CA TYR A 232 8.07 4.78 -19.80
C TYR A 232 6.68 4.24 -19.46
N ASP A 233 5.92 4.96 -18.62
CA ASP A 233 4.55 4.58 -18.23
C ASP A 233 3.59 4.54 -19.45
N LEU A 234 3.72 5.50 -20.37
CA LEU A 234 2.91 5.55 -21.62
C LEU A 234 3.28 4.41 -22.59
N ARG A 235 4.58 4.15 -22.80
CA ARG A 235 5.06 3.02 -23.61
C ARG A 235 4.55 1.71 -23.05
N HIS A 236 4.63 1.54 -21.73
CA HIS A 236 4.13 0.36 -21.05
C HIS A 236 2.64 0.14 -21.30
N GLN A 237 1.82 1.19 -21.23
CA GLN A 237 0.38 1.10 -21.56
C GLN A 237 0.14 0.75 -23.03
N ILE A 238 0.90 1.34 -23.96
CA ILE A 238 0.82 1.01 -25.38
C ILE A 238 1.14 -0.48 -25.61
N GLU A 239 2.21 -1.00 -25.01
CA GLU A 239 2.61 -2.41 -25.11
C GLU A 239 1.57 -3.35 -24.46
N LEU A 240 1.06 -3.01 -23.26
CA LEU A 240 0.01 -3.78 -22.57
C LEU A 240 -1.32 -3.81 -23.32
N SER A 241 -1.63 -2.73 -24.04
CA SER A 241 -2.87 -2.65 -24.79
C SER A 241 -2.89 -3.59 -25.99
N GLY A 242 -1.72 -4.00 -26.49
CA GLY A 242 -1.60 -4.73 -27.75
C GLY A 242 -1.80 -3.85 -28.99
N MET A 243 -1.75 -2.52 -28.87
CA MET A 243 -1.94 -1.60 -30.01
C MET A 243 -0.90 -1.80 -31.13
N LEU A 244 0.28 -2.34 -30.79
CA LEU A 244 1.36 -2.68 -31.71
C LEU A 244 1.27 -4.11 -32.27
N ASP A 245 0.40 -4.95 -31.70
CA ASP A 245 0.25 -6.34 -32.09
C ASP A 245 -0.71 -6.45 -33.29
N VAL A 246 -0.45 -7.41 -34.17
CA VAL A 246 -1.35 -7.77 -35.28
C VAL A 246 -2.12 -9.02 -34.88
N ALA A 247 -3.43 -9.04 -35.08
CA ALA A 247 -4.25 -10.19 -34.70
C ALA A 247 -3.83 -11.45 -35.49
N THR A 248 -3.89 -12.60 -34.82
CA THR A 248 -3.56 -13.91 -35.39
C THR A 248 -4.61 -14.92 -34.96
N ASP A 249 -4.69 -16.07 -35.63
CA ASP A 249 -5.58 -17.14 -35.21
C ASP A 249 -5.17 -17.73 -33.84
N GLU A 250 -3.88 -17.65 -33.49
CA GLU A 250 -3.38 -18.03 -32.17
C GLU A 250 -3.96 -17.11 -31.08
N HIS A 251 -4.04 -15.80 -31.32
CA HIS A 251 -4.70 -14.84 -30.39
C HIS A 251 -6.16 -15.24 -30.12
N LYS A 252 -6.91 -15.61 -31.17
CA LYS A 252 -8.31 -16.06 -31.03
C LYS A 252 -8.43 -17.36 -30.25
N SER A 253 -7.55 -18.33 -30.54
CA SER A 253 -7.50 -19.61 -29.82
C SER A 253 -7.16 -19.42 -28.35
N ASP A 254 -6.21 -18.54 -28.04
CA ASP A 254 -5.82 -18.26 -26.65
C ASP A 254 -6.91 -17.53 -25.88
N LEU A 255 -7.59 -16.55 -26.51
CA LEU A 255 -8.74 -15.88 -25.90
C LEU A 255 -9.83 -16.89 -25.51
N ALA A 256 -10.19 -17.80 -26.42
CA ALA A 256 -11.19 -18.84 -26.13
C ALA A 256 -10.76 -19.77 -24.98
N ARG A 257 -9.47 -20.15 -24.92
CA ARG A 257 -8.92 -20.96 -23.81
C ARG A 257 -8.94 -20.21 -22.49
N ILE A 258 -8.60 -18.93 -22.50
CA ILE A 258 -8.62 -18.06 -21.32
C ILE A 258 -10.05 -17.96 -20.78
N GLU A 259 -11.05 -17.70 -21.63
CA GLU A 259 -12.44 -17.57 -21.19
C GLU A 259 -12.99 -18.84 -20.53
N ILE A 260 -12.62 -20.02 -21.05
CA ILE A 260 -12.94 -21.31 -20.42
C ILE A 260 -12.27 -21.41 -19.05
N GLN A 261 -10.95 -21.19 -19.00
CA GLN A 261 -10.17 -21.32 -17.78
C GLN A 261 -10.63 -20.35 -16.68
N MET A 262 -11.01 -19.14 -17.07
CA MET A 262 -11.54 -18.13 -16.15
C MET A 262 -12.83 -18.56 -15.48
N LYS A 263 -13.76 -19.19 -16.21
CA LYS A 263 -14.99 -19.74 -15.62
C LYS A 263 -14.67 -20.80 -14.55
N GLU A 264 -13.68 -21.65 -14.82
CA GLU A 264 -13.22 -22.67 -13.85
C GLU A 264 -12.58 -22.02 -12.61
N LEU A 265 -11.69 -21.04 -12.78
CA LEU A 265 -11.07 -20.34 -11.66
C LEU A 265 -12.09 -19.55 -10.83
N LYS A 266 -13.10 -18.95 -11.46
CA LYS A 266 -14.20 -18.28 -10.76
C LYS A 266 -15.01 -19.28 -9.91
N ALA A 267 -15.33 -20.45 -10.45
CA ALA A 267 -15.99 -21.51 -9.69
C ALA A 267 -15.15 -21.98 -8.48
N LYS A 268 -13.81 -22.08 -8.64
CA LYS A 268 -12.89 -22.37 -7.53
C LYS A 268 -12.89 -21.27 -6.46
N LEU A 269 -12.92 -20.00 -6.85
CA LEU A 269 -13.00 -18.87 -5.91
C LEU A 269 -14.31 -18.90 -5.11
N GLU A 270 -15.45 -19.12 -5.79
CA GLU A 270 -16.76 -19.25 -5.15
C GLU A 270 -16.80 -20.46 -4.19
N SER A 271 -16.20 -21.59 -4.58
CA SER A 271 -16.08 -22.76 -3.71
C SER A 271 -15.22 -22.48 -2.48
N ASN A 272 -14.08 -21.79 -2.64
CA ASN A 272 -13.21 -21.43 -1.52
C ASN A 272 -13.90 -20.45 -0.56
N ALA A 273 -14.68 -19.50 -1.08
CA ALA A 273 -15.49 -18.59 -0.26
C ALA A 273 -16.54 -19.36 0.56
N LYS A 274 -17.31 -20.26 -0.07
CA LYS A 274 -18.26 -21.14 0.63
C LYS A 274 -17.58 -22.00 1.69
N ASN A 275 -16.40 -22.54 1.40
CA ASN A 275 -15.62 -23.32 2.35
C ASN A 275 -15.14 -22.48 3.53
N MET A 276 -14.84 -21.20 3.34
CA MET A 276 -14.42 -20.28 4.41
C MET A 276 -15.59 -19.95 5.33
N ASP A 277 -16.76 -19.68 4.76
CA ASP A 277 -17.98 -19.42 5.52
C ASP A 277 -18.40 -20.67 6.32
N ALA A 278 -18.37 -21.84 5.68
CA ALA A 278 -18.71 -23.11 6.33
C ALA A 278 -17.70 -23.47 7.43
N LEU A 279 -16.40 -23.24 7.23
CA LEU A 279 -15.37 -23.41 8.25
C LEU A 279 -15.63 -22.49 9.45
N SER A 280 -15.90 -21.21 9.20
CA SER A 280 -16.18 -20.22 10.26
C SER A 280 -17.43 -20.61 11.07
N LYS A 281 -18.46 -21.12 10.38
CA LYS A 281 -19.68 -21.61 11.03
C LYS A 281 -19.42 -22.86 11.87
N ALA A 282 -18.67 -23.83 11.36
CA ALA A 282 -18.31 -25.05 12.09
C ALA A 282 -17.47 -24.74 13.35
N ILE A 283 -16.55 -23.78 13.27
CA ILE A 283 -15.78 -23.31 14.44
C ILE A 283 -16.71 -22.68 15.49
N ALA A 284 -17.67 -21.86 15.06
CA ALA A 284 -18.63 -21.23 15.97
C ALA A 284 -19.57 -22.26 16.62
N GLU A 285 -19.99 -23.29 15.88
CA GLU A 285 -20.81 -24.40 16.38
C GLU A 285 -20.04 -25.22 17.43
N ASP A 286 -18.79 -25.61 17.15
CA ASP A 286 -17.94 -26.34 18.12
C ASP A 286 -17.70 -25.52 19.40
N ARG A 287 -17.40 -24.23 19.26
CA ARG A 287 -17.29 -23.30 20.39
C ARG A 287 -18.59 -23.27 21.20
N SER A 288 -19.73 -23.13 20.52
CA SER A 288 -21.04 -23.06 21.18
C SER A 288 -21.37 -24.36 21.91
N GLU A 289 -21.06 -25.52 21.34
CA GLU A 289 -21.27 -26.82 21.98
C GLU A 289 -20.36 -26.99 23.21
N PHE A 290 -19.09 -26.60 23.10
CA PHE A 290 -18.16 -26.58 24.24
C PHE A 290 -18.70 -25.69 25.38
N MET A 291 -19.15 -24.49 25.06
CA MET A 291 -19.71 -23.57 26.05
C MET A 291 -21.00 -24.11 26.67
N LYS A 292 -21.92 -24.65 25.87
CA LYS A 292 -23.17 -25.24 26.34
C LYS A 292 -22.93 -26.44 27.25
N LYS A 293 -21.93 -27.28 26.96
CA LYS A 293 -21.60 -28.44 27.78
C LYS A 293 -21.04 -28.06 29.15
N ASN A 294 -20.19 -27.02 29.20
CA ASN A 294 -19.52 -26.60 30.43
C ASN A 294 -20.37 -25.63 31.27
N LEU A 295 -21.09 -24.70 30.64
CA LEU A 295 -21.96 -23.74 31.34
C LEU A 295 -23.39 -24.26 31.52
N GLY A 296 -23.95 -24.98 30.55
CA GLY A 296 -25.30 -25.54 30.63
C GLY A 296 -26.36 -24.48 30.95
N GLU A 297 -27.14 -24.71 32.00
CA GLU A 297 -28.19 -23.80 32.50
C GLU A 297 -27.66 -22.45 33.00
N MET A 298 -26.35 -22.34 33.28
CA MET A 298 -25.73 -21.07 33.69
C MET A 298 -25.81 -19.98 32.62
N LEU A 299 -25.87 -20.35 31.33
CA LEU A 299 -26.06 -19.37 30.25
C LEU A 299 -27.43 -18.68 30.34
N LYS A 300 -28.48 -19.46 30.62
CA LYS A 300 -29.84 -18.92 30.82
C LYS A 300 -29.91 -18.10 32.10
N PHE A 301 -29.21 -18.53 33.15
CA PHE A 301 -29.10 -17.77 34.40
C PHE A 301 -28.40 -16.42 34.18
N ALA A 302 -27.28 -16.38 33.45
CA ALA A 302 -26.58 -15.15 33.08
C ALA A 302 -27.46 -14.18 32.28
N GLN A 303 -28.26 -14.68 31.33
CA GLN A 303 -29.23 -13.87 30.58
C GLN A 303 -30.28 -13.26 31.52
N ASN A 304 -30.87 -14.05 32.41
CA ASN A 304 -31.86 -13.57 33.37
C ASN A 304 -31.27 -12.56 34.38
N LEU A 305 -30.02 -12.77 34.81
CA LEU A 305 -29.27 -11.81 35.62
C LEU A 305 -29.02 -10.50 34.86
N SER A 306 -28.71 -10.55 33.56
CA SER A 306 -28.55 -9.35 32.73
C SER A 306 -29.85 -8.54 32.65
N VAL A 307 -30.99 -9.19 32.43
CA VAL A 307 -32.30 -8.50 32.41
C VAL A 307 -32.63 -7.91 33.78
N ALA A 308 -32.36 -8.65 34.86
CA ALA A 308 -32.53 -8.14 36.22
C ALA A 308 -31.61 -6.95 36.51
N LYS A 309 -30.34 -7.01 36.08
CA LYS A 309 -29.36 -5.94 36.23
C LYS A 309 -29.81 -4.68 35.52
N GLU A 310 -30.22 -4.79 34.26
CA GLU A 310 -30.70 -3.66 33.48
C GLU A 310 -31.89 -2.97 34.15
N SER A 311 -32.84 -3.74 34.66
CA SER A 311 -33.98 -3.18 35.39
C SER A 311 -33.57 -2.53 36.71
N LEU A 312 -32.70 -3.16 37.50
CA LEU A 312 -32.27 -2.67 38.82
C LEU A 312 -31.28 -1.48 38.73
N SER A 313 -30.62 -1.30 37.59
CA SER A 313 -29.67 -0.19 37.36
C SER A 313 -30.36 1.12 36.97
N GLN A 314 -31.66 1.11 36.70
CA GLN A 314 -32.40 2.32 36.35
C GLN A 314 -32.50 3.27 37.56
N SER A 315 -32.38 4.57 37.29
CA SER A 315 -32.47 5.60 38.33
C SER A 315 -33.91 5.76 38.83
N LEU A 316 -34.09 5.84 40.16
CA LEU A 316 -35.38 6.16 40.80
C LEU A 316 -35.52 7.66 41.13
N ALA A 317 -34.80 8.53 40.41
CA ALA A 317 -34.97 9.98 40.53
C ALA A 317 -36.27 10.46 39.87
N GLU A 318 -36.85 11.54 40.40
CA GLU A 318 -38.00 12.23 39.80
C GLU A 318 -37.67 12.68 38.35
N ASN A 319 -38.46 12.21 37.39
CA ASN A 319 -38.35 12.58 35.98
C ASN A 319 -39.73 12.94 35.43
N ALA A 320 -39.84 14.07 34.73
CA ALA A 320 -41.08 14.59 34.15
C ALA A 320 -41.76 13.62 33.17
N SER A 321 -41.02 12.69 32.56
CA SER A 321 -41.56 11.71 31.61
C SER A 321 -41.94 10.36 32.25
N ARG A 322 -41.39 10.03 33.42
CA ARG A 322 -41.64 8.75 34.13
C ARG A 322 -41.47 8.94 35.65
N PRO A 323 -42.57 8.93 36.42
CA PRO A 323 -42.50 9.10 37.87
C PRO A 323 -41.72 7.97 38.55
N ALA A 324 -40.94 8.29 39.59
CA ALA A 324 -40.11 7.32 40.32
C ALA A 324 -40.91 6.14 40.91
N ALA A 325 -42.15 6.38 41.34
CA ALA A 325 -43.05 5.33 41.84
C ALA A 325 -43.49 4.34 40.74
N VAL A 326 -43.55 4.78 39.48
CA VAL A 326 -43.86 3.91 38.34
C VAL A 326 -42.66 3.02 38.03
N GLU A 327 -41.45 3.58 38.02
CA GLU A 327 -40.21 2.82 37.81
C GLU A 327 -39.97 1.79 38.94
N GLN A 328 -40.23 2.15 40.20
CA GLN A 328 -40.19 1.20 41.32
C GLN A 328 -41.12 -0.01 41.08
N ARG A 329 -42.38 0.24 40.66
CA ARG A 329 -43.34 -0.85 40.38
C ARG A 329 -42.90 -1.70 39.19
N GLN A 330 -42.30 -1.09 38.17
CA GLN A 330 -41.79 -1.80 37.00
C GLN A 330 -40.60 -2.70 37.36
N MET A 331 -39.69 -2.24 38.23
CA MET A 331 -38.60 -3.07 38.78
C MET A 331 -39.15 -4.26 39.56
N ILE A 332 -40.10 -4.02 40.48
CA ILE A 332 -40.73 -5.09 41.27
C ILE A 332 -41.37 -6.12 40.35
N LEU A 333 -42.12 -5.67 39.32
CA LEU A 333 -42.74 -6.56 38.36
C LEU A 333 -41.72 -7.40 37.58
N THR A 334 -40.61 -6.78 37.15
CA THR A 334 -39.56 -7.46 36.38
C THR A 334 -38.87 -8.54 37.21
N VAL A 335 -38.47 -8.22 38.44
CA VAL A 335 -37.85 -9.18 39.36
C VAL A 335 -38.84 -10.29 39.73
N THR A 336 -40.11 -9.95 39.97
CA THR A 336 -41.18 -10.94 40.26
C THR A 336 -41.34 -11.95 39.13
N LYS A 337 -41.32 -11.49 37.87
CA LYS A 337 -41.41 -12.37 36.68
C LYS A 337 -40.21 -13.30 36.55
N LEU A 338 -39.00 -12.78 36.81
CA LEU A 338 -37.76 -13.54 36.69
C LEU A 338 -37.44 -14.41 37.91
N ARG A 339 -38.10 -14.17 39.05
CA ARG A 339 -37.79 -14.78 40.36
C ARG A 339 -37.55 -16.28 40.30
N LYS A 340 -38.50 -17.05 39.74
CA LYS A 340 -38.40 -18.52 39.71
C LYS A 340 -37.16 -18.99 38.94
N ASP A 341 -36.89 -18.37 37.79
CA ASP A 341 -35.73 -18.71 36.97
C ASP A 341 -34.42 -18.25 37.63
N LEU A 342 -34.41 -17.10 38.32
CA LEU A 342 -33.26 -16.61 39.07
C LEU A 342 -32.95 -17.49 40.28
N ILE A 343 -33.96 -17.92 41.04
CA ILE A 343 -33.78 -18.85 42.17
C ILE A 343 -33.27 -20.21 41.66
N THR A 344 -33.86 -20.73 40.59
CA THR A 344 -33.42 -22.01 40.00
C THR A 344 -31.98 -21.91 39.51
N GLY A 345 -31.63 -20.84 38.80
CA GLY A 345 -30.26 -20.61 38.34
C GLY A 345 -29.27 -20.41 39.48
N LEU A 346 -29.67 -19.72 40.56
CA LEU A 346 -28.87 -19.53 41.76
C LEU A 346 -28.62 -20.83 42.50
N ASP A 347 -29.63 -21.70 42.61
CA ASP A 347 -29.49 -23.02 43.23
C ASP A 347 -28.49 -23.88 42.45
N THR A 348 -28.62 -23.94 41.12
CA THR A 348 -27.64 -24.64 40.28
C THR A 348 -26.24 -24.01 40.39
N TYR A 349 -26.12 -22.69 40.56
CA TYR A 349 -24.84 -21.99 40.73
C TYR A 349 -24.17 -22.36 42.07
N MET A 350 -24.96 -22.43 43.15
CA MET A 350 -24.51 -22.84 44.47
C MET A 350 -24.13 -24.32 44.52
N GLU A 351 -24.95 -25.21 43.94
CA GLU A 351 -24.70 -26.66 43.88
C GLU A 351 -23.41 -27.00 43.14
N ARG A 352 -23.08 -26.22 42.10
CA ARG A 352 -21.82 -26.35 41.34
C ARG A 352 -20.60 -25.77 42.06
N GLY A 353 -20.78 -25.19 43.26
CA GLY A 353 -19.69 -24.58 44.02
C GLY A 353 -19.06 -23.37 43.34
N LEU A 354 -19.82 -22.68 42.49
CA LEU A 354 -19.34 -21.48 41.77
C LEU A 354 -19.39 -20.23 42.66
N GLY A 355 -20.15 -20.29 43.75
CA GLY A 355 -20.25 -19.24 44.76
C GLY A 355 -18.95 -19.00 45.50
N LEU A 356 -18.38 -17.81 45.34
CA LEU A 356 -17.20 -17.38 46.11
C LEU A 356 -17.52 -17.21 47.61
N ILE A 357 -18.76 -16.86 47.93
CA ILE A 357 -19.20 -16.53 49.30
C ILE A 357 -20.64 -17.07 49.51
N ALA A 358 -20.74 -18.27 50.07
CA ALA A 358 -22.01 -18.97 50.28
C ALA A 358 -23.06 -18.17 51.07
N LEU A 359 -22.61 -17.32 52.02
CA LEU A 359 -23.50 -16.44 52.79
C LEU A 359 -24.23 -15.44 51.88
N PHE A 360 -23.52 -14.80 50.96
CA PHE A 360 -24.13 -13.83 50.05
C PHE A 360 -25.01 -14.47 48.98
N ASP A 361 -24.76 -15.74 48.65
CA ASP A 361 -25.64 -16.49 47.76
C ASP A 361 -26.98 -16.81 48.44
N LEU A 362 -26.94 -17.21 49.73
CA LEU A 362 -28.12 -17.39 50.57
C LEU A 362 -28.88 -16.08 50.78
N ASP A 363 -28.18 -14.98 51.03
CA ASP A 363 -28.80 -13.65 51.18
C ASP A 363 -29.52 -13.22 49.89
N PHE A 364 -28.92 -13.48 48.72
CA PHE A 364 -29.57 -13.20 47.45
C PHE A 364 -30.82 -14.05 47.24
N LYS A 365 -30.75 -15.36 47.55
CA LYS A 365 -31.91 -16.26 47.49
C LYS A 365 -33.05 -15.77 48.38
N ASN A 366 -32.72 -15.40 49.63
CA ASN A 366 -33.68 -14.87 50.59
C ASN A 366 -34.29 -13.55 50.10
N ALA A 367 -33.48 -12.66 49.51
CA ALA A 367 -33.97 -11.41 48.92
C ALA A 367 -34.94 -11.66 47.75
N LEU A 368 -34.66 -12.64 46.88
CA LEU A 368 -35.53 -13.03 45.78
C LEU A 368 -36.85 -13.66 46.24
N LEU A 369 -36.84 -14.43 47.34
CA LEU A 369 -38.05 -15.06 47.88
C LEU A 369 -39.12 -14.03 48.27
N LYS A 370 -38.72 -12.83 48.72
CA LYS A 370 -39.63 -11.72 49.08
C LYS A 370 -40.46 -11.21 47.92
N PHE A 371 -40.08 -11.53 46.68
CA PHE A 371 -40.83 -11.22 45.46
C PHE A 371 -41.92 -12.27 45.14
N ASP A 372 -42.28 -13.15 46.08
CA ASP A 372 -43.42 -14.05 45.94
C ASP A 372 -44.73 -13.40 46.45
N PRO A 373 -45.67 -13.02 45.56
CA PRO A 373 -46.94 -12.43 45.99
C PRO A 373 -47.89 -13.42 46.67
N VAL A 374 -47.62 -14.72 46.58
CA VAL A 374 -48.47 -15.79 47.13
C VAL A 374 -47.90 -16.29 48.46
N GLU A 375 -46.66 -16.78 48.45
CA GLU A 375 -46.05 -17.42 49.62
C GLU A 375 -45.45 -16.41 50.61
N GLN A 376 -45.03 -15.23 50.13
CA GLN A 376 -44.43 -14.16 50.93
C GLN A 376 -45.30 -12.90 50.90
N LYS A 377 -46.62 -13.08 50.97
CA LYS A 377 -47.62 -12.00 50.78
C LYS A 377 -47.36 -10.77 51.64
N ASP A 378 -46.99 -10.94 52.90
CA ASP A 378 -46.79 -9.83 53.84
C ASP A 378 -45.51 -9.04 53.50
N GLU A 379 -44.41 -9.74 53.21
CA GLU A 379 -43.16 -9.10 52.77
C GLU A 379 -43.32 -8.43 51.41
N PHE A 380 -43.96 -9.09 50.45
CA PHE A 380 -44.26 -8.53 49.12
C PHE A 380 -45.09 -7.25 49.21
N SER A 381 -46.16 -7.29 50.02
CA SER A 381 -47.04 -6.13 50.23
C SER A 381 -46.29 -4.98 50.89
N SER A 382 -45.46 -5.27 51.90
CA SER A 382 -44.64 -4.25 52.58
C SER A 382 -43.68 -3.56 51.62
N MET A 383 -43.02 -4.31 50.73
CA MET A 383 -42.06 -3.81 49.74
C MET A 383 -42.72 -2.91 48.69
N VAL A 384 -43.93 -3.23 48.25
CA VAL A 384 -44.70 -2.39 47.29
C VAL A 384 -45.12 -1.06 47.92
N THR A 385 -45.27 -1.01 49.25
CA THR A 385 -45.68 0.21 49.98
C THR A 385 -44.52 1.08 50.48
N LEU A 386 -43.26 0.65 50.32
CA LEU A 386 -42.10 1.46 50.68
C LEU A 386 -42.04 2.76 49.86
N SER A 387 -41.55 3.83 50.48
CA SER A 387 -41.16 5.04 49.75
C SER A 387 -40.08 4.69 48.71
N THR A 388 -40.00 5.46 47.63
CA THR A 388 -39.01 5.24 46.57
C THR A 388 -37.58 5.26 47.11
N THR A 389 -37.29 6.13 48.08
CA THR A 389 -35.98 6.21 48.77
C THR A 389 -35.70 4.97 49.62
N ASP A 390 -36.69 4.49 50.39
CA ASP A 390 -36.50 3.31 51.23
C ASP A 390 -36.38 2.04 50.39
N PHE A 391 -37.14 1.93 49.30
CA PHE A 391 -37.02 0.83 48.35
C PHE A 391 -35.64 0.82 47.68
N ASP A 392 -35.16 2.00 47.26
CA ASP A 392 -33.82 2.16 46.69
C ASP A 392 -32.74 1.61 47.64
N GLN A 393 -32.72 2.15 48.87
CA GLN A 393 -31.67 1.84 49.85
C GLN A 393 -31.75 0.43 50.42
N LYS A 394 -32.96 -0.07 50.71
CA LYS A 394 -33.15 -1.32 51.47
C LYS A 394 -33.37 -2.54 50.57
N VAL A 395 -33.80 -2.35 49.31
CA VAL A 395 -34.18 -3.45 48.42
C VAL A 395 -33.38 -3.41 47.12
N ARG A 396 -33.47 -2.31 46.35
CA ARG A 396 -32.83 -2.21 45.01
C ARG A 396 -31.32 -2.37 45.10
N ALA A 397 -30.67 -1.59 45.96
CA ALA A 397 -29.22 -1.59 46.10
C ALA A 397 -28.68 -2.99 46.48
N ASN A 398 -29.37 -3.69 47.38
CA ASN A 398 -28.99 -5.03 47.81
C ASN A 398 -29.12 -6.06 46.67
N LEU A 399 -30.26 -6.06 45.96
CA LEU A 399 -30.45 -6.95 44.81
C LEU A 399 -29.45 -6.67 43.69
N LEU A 400 -29.21 -5.39 43.39
CA LEU A 400 -28.28 -4.99 42.35
C LEU A 400 -26.86 -5.47 42.69
N PHE A 401 -26.41 -5.30 43.94
CA PHE A 401 -25.12 -5.83 44.39
C PHE A 401 -24.97 -7.33 44.12
N HIS A 402 -25.96 -8.14 44.50
CA HIS A 402 -25.89 -9.58 44.30
C HIS A 402 -25.93 -9.97 42.83
N VAL A 403 -26.80 -9.31 42.04
CA VAL A 403 -26.89 -9.53 40.59
C VAL A 403 -25.57 -9.19 39.91
N GLU A 404 -24.95 -8.05 40.26
CA GLU A 404 -23.68 -7.63 39.68
C GLU A 404 -22.54 -8.56 40.04
N ARG A 405 -22.43 -8.97 41.31
CA ARG A 405 -21.43 -9.93 41.77
C ARG A 405 -21.51 -11.24 40.99
N ILE A 406 -22.70 -11.87 40.97
CA ILE A 406 -22.88 -13.18 40.31
C ILE A 406 -22.70 -13.04 38.79
N SER A 407 -23.13 -11.94 38.18
CA SER A 407 -22.87 -11.66 36.76
C SER A 407 -21.37 -11.57 36.47
N SER A 408 -20.60 -10.94 37.36
CA SER A 408 -19.13 -10.87 37.24
C SER A 408 -18.50 -12.26 37.36
N ASP A 409 -18.92 -13.07 38.33
CA ASP A 409 -18.39 -14.42 38.55
C ASP A 409 -18.64 -15.32 37.34
N LEU A 410 -19.84 -15.25 36.74
CA LEU A 410 -20.18 -15.99 35.53
C LEU A 410 -19.38 -15.50 34.31
N THR A 411 -19.11 -14.20 34.21
CA THR A 411 -18.29 -13.63 33.13
C THR A 411 -16.84 -14.13 33.24
N ASP A 412 -16.28 -14.16 34.45
CA ASP A 412 -14.92 -14.69 34.70
C ASP A 412 -14.84 -16.19 34.40
N LEU A 413 -15.89 -16.95 34.71
CA LEU A 413 -15.98 -18.37 34.36
C LEU A 413 -16.03 -18.58 32.85
N GLU A 414 -16.84 -17.79 32.14
CA GLU A 414 -16.91 -17.81 30.68
C GLU A 414 -15.54 -17.53 30.06
N ALA A 415 -14.82 -16.50 30.54
CA ALA A 415 -13.48 -16.16 30.07
C ALA A 415 -12.45 -17.28 30.31
N LYS A 416 -12.53 -17.98 31.46
CA LYS A 416 -11.67 -19.14 31.76
C LYS A 416 -11.96 -20.31 30.83
N LEU A 417 -13.23 -20.61 30.59
CA LEU A 417 -13.64 -21.67 29.66
C LEU A 417 -13.24 -21.34 28.21
N GLU A 418 -13.34 -20.08 27.80
CA GLU A 418 -12.85 -19.63 26.49
C GLU A 418 -11.32 -19.82 26.37
N ALA A 419 -10.57 -19.50 27.43
CA ALA A 419 -9.13 -19.74 27.48
C ALA A 419 -8.80 -21.25 27.40
N GLN A 420 -9.59 -22.09 28.07
CA GLN A 420 -9.44 -23.55 28.02
C GLN A 420 -9.74 -24.11 26.61
N TRP A 421 -10.82 -23.65 25.97
CA TRP A 421 -11.13 -24.04 24.61
C TRP A 421 -10.03 -23.60 23.64
N THR A 422 -9.54 -22.37 23.74
CA THR A 422 -8.56 -21.82 22.79
C THR A 422 -7.11 -22.31 23.00
N LYS A 423 -6.65 -22.43 24.26
CA LYS A 423 -5.23 -22.67 24.60
C LYS A 423 -4.94 -24.08 25.11
N GLU A 424 -5.90 -24.70 25.79
CA GLU A 424 -5.68 -25.99 26.45
C GLU A 424 -6.20 -27.16 25.60
N THR A 425 -7.24 -26.94 24.81
CA THR A 425 -7.76 -27.94 23.87
C THR A 425 -6.75 -28.19 22.77
N ARG A 426 -6.34 -29.46 22.63
CA ARG A 426 -5.38 -29.90 21.62
C ARG A 426 -6.06 -30.60 20.46
N VAL A 427 -5.87 -30.08 19.26
CA VAL A 427 -6.37 -30.62 18.00
C VAL A 427 -5.17 -31.01 17.14
N LYS A 428 -5.02 -32.31 16.83
CA LYS A 428 -3.86 -32.85 16.07
C LYS A 428 -2.49 -32.38 16.62
N GLY A 429 -2.37 -32.23 17.95
CA GLY A 429 -1.15 -31.80 18.63
C GLY A 429 -0.96 -30.28 18.75
N LEU A 430 -1.79 -29.48 18.09
CA LEU A 430 -1.78 -28.01 18.16
C LEU A 430 -2.84 -27.49 19.13
N GLU A 431 -2.65 -26.28 19.65
CA GLU A 431 -3.70 -25.54 20.37
C GLU A 431 -4.85 -25.26 19.40
N ALA A 432 -6.11 -25.38 19.84
CA ALA A 432 -7.28 -25.18 18.99
C ALA A 432 -7.21 -23.85 18.24
N LYS A 433 -6.79 -22.77 18.91
CA LYS A 433 -6.57 -21.46 18.28
C LYS A 433 -5.56 -21.53 17.13
N LYS A 434 -4.38 -22.13 17.35
CA LYS A 434 -3.35 -22.26 16.32
C LYS A 434 -3.81 -23.13 15.15
N TYR A 435 -4.52 -24.21 15.44
CA TYR A 435 -5.08 -25.09 14.41
C TYR A 435 -6.11 -24.36 13.54
N ILE A 436 -7.00 -23.56 14.15
CA ILE A 436 -7.97 -22.72 13.44
C ILE A 436 -7.25 -21.68 12.58
N GLU A 437 -6.26 -20.97 13.14
CA GLU A 437 -5.47 -19.98 12.41
C GLU A 437 -4.74 -20.60 11.21
N GLU A 438 -4.14 -21.78 11.37
CA GLU A 438 -3.52 -22.51 10.26
C GLU A 438 -4.52 -22.95 9.19
N ALA A 439 -5.71 -23.39 9.58
CA ALA A 439 -6.75 -23.82 8.65
C ALA A 439 -7.28 -22.64 7.83
N GLN A 440 -7.59 -21.52 8.50
CA GLN A 440 -8.00 -20.27 7.85
C GLN A 440 -6.89 -19.75 6.93
N LYS A 441 -5.63 -19.76 7.39
CA LYS A 441 -4.48 -19.33 6.59
C LYS A 441 -4.32 -20.17 5.32
N LYS A 442 -4.40 -21.50 5.41
CA LYS A 442 -4.28 -22.38 4.23
C LYS A 442 -5.36 -22.09 3.19
N LEU A 443 -6.60 -21.87 3.61
CA LEU A 443 -7.70 -21.55 2.70
C LEU A 443 -7.56 -20.14 2.11
N ALA A 444 -7.08 -19.17 2.90
CA ALA A 444 -6.76 -17.82 2.42
C ALA A 444 -5.62 -17.82 1.41
N ASP A 445 -4.53 -18.56 1.67
CA ASP A 445 -3.38 -18.69 0.77
C ASP A 445 -3.80 -19.35 -0.56
N SER A 446 -4.59 -20.43 -0.49
CA SER A 446 -5.14 -21.11 -1.68
C SER A 446 -6.05 -20.18 -2.51
N SER A 447 -6.94 -19.45 -1.84
CA SER A 447 -7.80 -18.45 -2.49
C SER A 447 -6.97 -17.33 -3.11
N GLY A 448 -5.90 -16.89 -2.44
CA GLY A 448 -4.95 -15.90 -2.94
C GLY A 448 -4.23 -16.35 -4.21
N GLU A 449 -3.79 -17.61 -4.28
CA GLU A 449 -3.16 -18.18 -5.49
C GLU A 449 -4.13 -18.22 -6.68
N VAL A 450 -5.35 -18.74 -6.47
CA VAL A 450 -6.37 -18.79 -7.52
C VAL A 450 -6.79 -17.38 -7.97
N LYS A 451 -6.92 -16.43 -7.03
CA LYS A 451 -7.25 -15.02 -7.33
C LYS A 451 -6.17 -14.36 -8.18
N LYS A 452 -4.89 -14.58 -7.87
CA LYS A 452 -3.76 -14.10 -8.69
C LYS A 452 -3.81 -14.69 -10.10
N GLY A 453 -4.05 -16.01 -10.22
CA GLY A 453 -4.20 -16.66 -11.52
C GLY A 453 -5.36 -16.08 -12.34
N HIS A 454 -6.53 -15.89 -11.72
CA HIS A 454 -7.69 -15.29 -12.37
C HIS A 454 -7.42 -13.84 -12.82
N ALA A 455 -6.76 -13.03 -11.98
CA ALA A 455 -6.43 -11.65 -12.33
C ALA A 455 -5.45 -11.57 -13.52
N LEU A 456 -4.47 -12.48 -13.60
CA LEU A 456 -3.58 -12.59 -14.75
C LEU A 456 -4.34 -12.98 -16.02
N LEU A 457 -5.21 -13.98 -15.94
CA LEU A 457 -6.03 -14.39 -17.08
C LEU A 457 -6.97 -13.28 -17.58
N GLU A 458 -7.57 -12.51 -16.68
CA GLU A 458 -8.39 -11.35 -17.06
C GLU A 458 -7.56 -10.30 -17.81
N SER A 459 -6.34 -10.01 -17.34
CA SER A 459 -5.44 -9.06 -18.03
C SER A 459 -5.07 -9.54 -19.45
N PHE A 460 -4.85 -10.85 -19.63
CA PHE A 460 -4.60 -11.43 -20.95
C PHE A 460 -5.83 -11.39 -21.83
N LYS A 461 -7.01 -11.70 -21.28
CA LYS A 461 -8.28 -11.62 -21.99
C LYS A 461 -8.51 -10.21 -22.53
N GLU A 462 -8.42 -9.20 -21.67
CA GLU A 462 -8.60 -7.80 -22.06
C GLU A 462 -7.61 -7.39 -23.16
N ARG A 463 -6.33 -7.77 -23.03
CA ARG A 463 -5.33 -7.51 -24.08
C ARG A 463 -5.69 -8.20 -25.40
N LEU A 464 -6.01 -9.49 -25.39
CA LEU A 464 -6.30 -10.24 -26.61
C LEU A 464 -7.58 -9.77 -27.29
N SER A 465 -8.63 -9.46 -26.52
CA SER A 465 -9.85 -8.83 -27.03
C SER A 465 -9.51 -7.54 -27.78
N ARG A 466 -8.66 -6.69 -27.19
CA ARG A 466 -8.22 -5.45 -27.84
C ARG A 466 -7.48 -5.70 -29.17
N VAL A 467 -6.53 -6.63 -29.17
CA VAL A 467 -5.77 -6.99 -30.39
C VAL A 467 -6.71 -7.48 -31.50
N ILE A 468 -7.64 -8.37 -31.16
CA ILE A 468 -8.58 -8.96 -32.12
C ILE A 468 -9.59 -7.93 -32.64
N GLU A 469 -10.13 -7.08 -31.78
CA GLU A 469 -11.07 -6.01 -32.16
C GLU A 469 -10.41 -4.94 -33.03
N SER A 470 -9.11 -4.67 -32.84
CA SER A 470 -8.35 -3.70 -33.63
C SER A 470 -8.06 -4.13 -35.07
N ASP A 471 -8.37 -5.37 -35.45
CA ASP A 471 -8.13 -5.95 -36.77
C ASP A 471 -9.43 -6.09 -37.59
N SER A 472 -10.43 -5.21 -37.38
CA SER A 472 -11.75 -5.26 -38.04
C SER A 472 -11.75 -5.04 -39.56
N GLY A 473 -10.60 -5.11 -40.24
CA GLY A 473 -10.45 -4.90 -41.67
C GLY A 473 -10.61 -3.44 -42.11
N PHE A 474 -10.64 -3.20 -43.42
CA PHE A 474 -10.90 -1.87 -43.99
C PHE A 474 -12.38 -1.50 -43.82
N THR A 475 -12.68 -0.63 -42.85
CA THR A 475 -14.04 -0.11 -42.65
C THR A 475 -14.15 1.32 -43.19
N MET A 476 -15.36 1.73 -43.61
CA MET A 476 -15.65 3.12 -44.01
C MET A 476 -15.95 4.04 -42.82
N ASN A 477 -16.02 3.49 -41.61
CA ASN A 477 -16.28 4.27 -40.39
C ASN A 477 -14.95 4.74 -39.80
N ASP A 478 -14.94 5.91 -39.16
CA ASP A 478 -13.79 6.37 -38.38
C ASP A 478 -13.55 5.41 -37.21
N ASP A 479 -12.60 4.50 -37.41
CA ASP A 479 -12.14 3.50 -36.44
C ASP A 479 -11.08 4.08 -35.50
N GLY A 480 -10.74 5.36 -35.64
CA GLY A 480 -9.68 6.03 -34.89
C GLY A 480 -8.26 5.80 -35.42
N THR A 481 -8.12 5.35 -36.67
CA THR A 481 -6.82 5.21 -37.37
C THR A 481 -5.96 6.48 -37.32
N GLU A 482 -6.55 7.68 -37.33
CA GLU A 482 -5.82 8.95 -37.19
C GLU A 482 -5.13 9.07 -35.82
N ASN A 483 -5.83 8.69 -34.74
CA ASN A 483 -5.27 8.68 -33.39
C ASN A 483 -4.17 7.62 -33.27
N LYS A 484 -4.38 6.41 -33.82
CA LYS A 484 -3.35 5.34 -33.82
C LYS A 484 -2.09 5.80 -34.56
N THR A 485 -2.25 6.37 -35.76
CA THR A 485 -1.12 6.88 -36.56
C THR A 485 -0.39 8.01 -35.83
N THR A 486 -1.13 8.92 -35.20
CA THR A 486 -0.54 9.99 -34.39
C THR A 486 0.26 9.43 -33.21
N ILE A 487 -0.31 8.47 -32.46
CA ILE A 487 0.36 7.85 -31.31
C ILE A 487 1.66 7.18 -31.78
N LEU A 488 1.64 6.43 -32.87
CA LEU A 488 2.82 5.77 -33.43
C LEU A 488 3.89 6.77 -33.90
N SER A 489 3.49 7.84 -34.60
CA SER A 489 4.43 8.89 -35.04
C SER A 489 5.07 9.59 -33.84
N SER A 490 4.27 10.02 -32.85
CA SER A 490 4.80 10.65 -31.64
C SER A 490 5.64 9.67 -30.81
N PHE A 491 5.30 8.38 -30.81
CA PHE A 491 6.09 7.35 -30.13
C PHE A 491 7.51 7.27 -30.68
N ASP A 492 7.66 7.25 -32.01
CA ASP A 492 8.96 7.24 -32.67
C ASP A 492 9.73 8.54 -32.39
N GLU A 493 9.10 9.71 -32.54
CA GLU A 493 9.73 11.01 -32.30
C GLU A 493 10.22 11.17 -30.84
N ILE A 494 9.42 10.73 -29.87
CA ILE A 494 9.80 10.77 -28.45
C ILE A 494 10.93 9.79 -28.15
N THR A 495 10.87 8.58 -28.72
CA THR A 495 11.92 7.55 -28.61
C THR A 495 13.26 8.08 -29.10
N GLU A 496 13.28 8.77 -30.24
CA GLU A 496 14.48 9.43 -30.79
C GLU A 496 15.06 10.51 -29.88
N GLN A 497 14.19 11.25 -29.21
CA GLN A 497 14.60 12.34 -28.34
C GLN A 497 15.13 11.81 -26.99
N ILE A 498 14.39 10.93 -26.32
CA ILE A 498 14.74 10.39 -25.00
C ILE A 498 15.93 9.43 -25.11
N TYR A 499 15.90 8.47 -26.05
CA TYR A 499 16.96 7.45 -26.18
C TYR A 499 17.99 7.79 -27.26
N GLY A 500 17.90 8.97 -27.87
CA GLY A 500 18.89 9.51 -28.79
C GLY A 500 19.55 10.77 -28.25
N LYS A 501 19.08 11.96 -28.67
CA LYS A 501 19.76 13.23 -28.38
C LYS A 501 19.88 13.50 -26.88
N TRP A 502 18.75 13.60 -26.19
CA TRP A 502 18.70 14.09 -24.81
C TRP A 502 19.21 13.05 -23.82
N GLY A 503 18.90 11.77 -23.97
CA GLY A 503 19.45 10.71 -23.12
C GLY A 503 20.97 10.62 -23.21
N TYR A 504 21.54 10.80 -24.40
CA TYR A 504 22.99 10.84 -24.58
C TYR A 504 23.61 12.06 -23.89
N GLU A 505 23.06 13.26 -24.12
CA GLU A 505 23.56 14.51 -23.53
C GLU A 505 23.42 14.50 -22.00
N PHE A 506 22.31 13.97 -21.48
CA PHE A 506 22.06 13.79 -20.06
C PHE A 506 23.06 12.83 -19.41
N LEU A 507 23.32 11.67 -20.03
CA LEU A 507 24.31 10.72 -19.52
C LEU A 507 25.74 11.24 -19.60
N GLN A 508 26.08 11.93 -20.69
CA GLN A 508 27.38 12.57 -20.83
C GLN A 508 27.58 13.62 -19.74
N TYR A 509 26.56 14.45 -19.49
CA TYR A 509 26.58 15.47 -18.45
C TYR A 509 26.78 14.86 -17.07
N THR A 510 25.86 13.99 -16.65
CA THR A 510 25.84 13.38 -15.31
C THR A 510 27.14 12.64 -15.03
N THR A 511 27.61 11.82 -15.97
CA THR A 511 28.84 11.03 -15.80
C THR A 511 30.09 11.92 -15.75
N LYS A 512 30.19 12.93 -16.64
CA LYS A 512 31.33 13.84 -16.67
C LYS A 512 31.40 14.69 -15.40
N ARG A 513 30.29 15.34 -15.01
CA ARG A 513 30.22 16.20 -13.83
C ARG A 513 30.40 15.43 -12.53
N ALA A 514 29.88 14.20 -12.43
CA ALA A 514 30.14 13.34 -11.29
C ALA A 514 31.64 12.98 -11.19
N THR A 515 32.29 12.66 -12.33
CA THR A 515 33.74 12.39 -12.37
C THR A 515 34.55 13.61 -11.94
N GLU A 516 34.23 14.80 -12.46
CA GLU A 516 34.85 16.07 -12.07
C GLU A 516 34.68 16.33 -10.57
N GLY A 517 33.46 16.21 -10.05
CA GLY A 517 33.14 16.39 -8.63
C GLY A 517 33.88 15.41 -7.71
N LEU A 518 34.04 14.15 -8.12
CA LEU A 518 34.84 13.16 -7.38
C LEU A 518 36.33 13.51 -7.36
N ASN A 519 36.89 14.02 -8.47
CA ASN A 519 38.29 14.44 -8.52
C ASN A 519 38.53 15.66 -7.61
N GLU A 520 37.61 16.61 -7.61
CA GLU A 520 37.64 17.77 -6.70
C GLU A 520 37.47 17.34 -5.24
N PHE A 521 36.52 16.44 -4.96
CA PHE A 521 36.33 15.86 -3.63
C PHE A 521 37.61 15.21 -3.13
N ASN A 522 38.22 14.32 -3.92
CA ASN A 522 39.46 13.62 -3.56
C ASN A 522 40.60 14.59 -3.21
N SER A 523 40.77 15.63 -4.03
CA SER A 523 41.79 16.65 -3.80
C SER A 523 41.51 17.45 -2.53
N SER A 524 40.24 17.82 -2.32
CA SER A 524 39.82 18.61 -1.16
C SER A 524 39.85 17.81 0.14
N TYR A 525 39.44 16.54 0.10
CA TYR A 525 39.48 15.62 1.23
C TYR A 525 40.91 15.38 1.68
N LYS A 526 41.86 15.24 0.75
CA LYS A 526 43.28 15.11 1.09
C LYS A 526 43.80 16.32 1.87
N ILE A 527 43.47 17.54 1.42
CA ILE A 527 43.85 18.78 2.09
C ILE A 527 43.15 18.88 3.45
N PHE A 528 41.85 18.61 3.49
CA PHE A 528 41.05 18.60 4.72
C PHE A 528 41.62 17.63 5.75
N GLY A 529 41.94 16.40 5.34
CA GLY A 529 42.49 15.36 6.20
C GLY A 529 43.86 15.72 6.77
N GLN A 530 44.68 16.45 6.03
CA GLN A 530 45.98 16.94 6.53
C GLN A 530 45.83 18.01 7.62
N HIS A 531 44.76 18.80 7.59
CA HIS A 531 44.58 19.94 8.48
C HIS A 531 43.71 19.63 9.70
N HIS A 532 42.70 18.75 9.53
CA HIS A 532 41.60 18.61 10.48
C HIS A 532 41.41 17.20 11.03
N LEU A 533 42.05 16.17 10.44
CA LEU A 533 41.94 14.78 10.88
C LEU A 533 43.23 14.28 11.54
N ASP A 534 43.10 13.37 12.52
CA ASP A 534 44.24 12.70 13.15
C ASP A 534 44.40 11.31 12.54
N ASN A 535 45.45 11.12 11.72
CA ASN A 535 45.69 9.88 10.97
C ASN A 535 44.48 9.41 10.16
N GLY A 536 43.71 10.34 9.61
CA GLY A 536 42.50 10.06 8.82
C GLY A 536 41.24 9.82 9.66
N GLN A 537 41.28 9.96 10.98
CA GLN A 537 40.14 9.83 11.87
C GLN A 537 39.70 11.17 12.45
N VAL A 538 38.43 11.23 12.88
CA VAL A 538 37.86 12.40 13.56
C VAL A 538 38.53 12.59 14.93
N PRO A 539 39.15 13.75 15.20
CA PRO A 539 39.74 14.04 16.51
C PRO A 539 38.70 14.06 17.62
N GLN A 540 39.11 13.75 18.85
CA GLN A 540 38.25 13.93 20.02
C GLN A 540 37.92 15.41 20.23
N VAL A 541 36.69 15.75 20.58
CA VAL A 541 36.22 17.14 20.70
C VAL A 541 37.09 17.95 21.68
N ASP A 542 37.46 17.36 22.81
CA ASP A 542 38.27 17.99 23.86
C ASP A 542 39.74 18.19 23.46
N SER A 543 40.20 17.53 22.40
CA SER A 543 41.57 17.66 21.88
C SER A 543 41.76 18.86 20.95
N ARG A 544 40.69 19.59 20.63
CA ARG A 544 40.69 20.74 19.72
C ARG A 544 40.15 21.99 20.40
N THR A 545 40.77 23.13 20.11
CA THR A 545 40.26 24.43 20.56
C THR A 545 38.96 24.78 19.84
N GLU A 546 38.17 25.69 20.41
CA GLU A 546 36.95 26.20 19.75
C GLU A 546 37.23 26.76 18.36
N LEU A 547 38.31 27.54 18.20
CA LEU A 547 38.72 28.09 16.91
C LEU A 547 39.07 27.00 15.88
N GLN A 548 39.77 25.94 16.29
CA GLN A 548 40.08 24.81 15.42
C GLN A 548 38.81 24.07 14.97
N ARG A 549 37.84 23.89 15.89
CA ARG A 549 36.54 23.29 15.56
C ARG A 549 35.76 24.16 14.58
N ILE A 550 35.76 25.48 14.75
CA ILE A 550 35.12 26.43 13.81
C ILE A 550 35.71 26.30 12.41
N PHE A 551 37.05 26.29 12.27
CA PHE A 551 37.68 26.14 10.95
C PHE A 551 37.39 24.79 10.30
N ALA A 552 37.45 23.70 11.07
CA ALA A 552 37.07 22.37 10.57
C ALA A 552 35.61 22.36 10.08
N CYS A 553 34.70 23.00 10.82
CA CYS A 553 33.29 23.14 10.42
C CYS A 553 33.07 24.04 9.19
N GLN A 554 33.90 25.05 8.98
CA GLN A 554 33.85 25.88 7.77
C GLN A 554 34.31 25.09 6.53
N ASP A 555 35.40 24.33 6.67
CA ASP A 555 36.02 23.60 5.57
C ASP A 555 35.29 22.28 5.23
N VAL A 556 34.65 21.62 6.19
CA VAL A 556 33.98 20.32 5.97
C VAL A 556 32.78 20.44 5.02
N ARG A 557 32.06 21.57 5.09
CA ARG A 557 30.82 21.80 4.32
C ARG A 557 31.03 21.78 2.80
N PRO A 558 31.93 22.58 2.20
CA PRO A 558 32.15 22.55 0.76
C PRO A 558 32.66 21.18 0.27
N VAL A 559 33.46 20.47 1.06
CA VAL A 559 33.95 19.12 0.69
C VAL A 559 32.81 18.11 0.66
N ARG A 560 31.93 18.11 1.67
CA ARG A 560 30.72 17.26 1.69
C ARG A 560 29.78 17.57 0.53
N MET A 561 29.58 18.85 0.22
CA MET A 561 28.73 19.27 -0.90
C MET A 561 29.25 18.74 -2.25
N ARG A 562 30.57 18.76 -2.48
CA ARG A 562 31.17 18.20 -3.70
C ARG A 562 30.89 16.71 -3.86
N PHE A 563 31.09 15.92 -2.80
CA PHE A 563 30.77 14.49 -2.82
C PHE A 563 29.29 14.25 -3.09
N SER A 564 28.41 14.92 -2.32
CA SER A 564 26.96 14.74 -2.43
C SER A 564 26.43 15.10 -3.82
N LEU A 565 26.98 16.14 -4.45
CA LEU A 565 26.63 16.49 -5.84
C LEU A 565 27.09 15.41 -6.82
N ALA A 566 28.32 14.90 -6.68
CA ALA A 566 28.85 13.87 -7.56
C ALA A 566 28.08 12.54 -7.45
N ASP A 567 27.79 12.12 -6.21
CA ASP A 567 26.96 10.96 -5.89
C ASP A 567 25.55 11.11 -6.50
N SER A 568 24.88 12.25 -6.27
CA SER A 568 23.55 12.52 -6.82
C SER A 568 23.52 12.50 -8.36
N LEU A 569 24.55 13.03 -9.03
CA LEU A 569 24.65 13.00 -10.50
C LEU A 569 24.89 11.58 -11.02
N ALA A 570 25.74 10.79 -10.36
CA ALA A 570 25.95 9.39 -10.70
C ALA A 570 24.65 8.58 -10.52
N GLN A 571 23.90 8.84 -9.44
CA GLN A 571 22.61 8.22 -9.19
C GLN A 571 21.58 8.58 -10.27
N GLN A 572 21.48 9.86 -10.66
CA GLN A 572 20.58 10.30 -11.75
C GLN A 572 20.89 9.59 -13.09
N GLY A 573 22.18 9.44 -13.42
CA GLY A 573 22.60 8.68 -14.60
C GLY A 573 22.23 7.19 -14.50
N HIS A 574 22.46 6.59 -13.33
CA HIS A 574 22.08 5.20 -13.04
C HIS A 574 20.59 4.98 -13.20
N ASP A 575 19.79 5.89 -12.66
CA ASP A 575 18.34 5.83 -12.67
C ASP A 575 17.79 5.88 -14.09
N PHE A 576 18.33 6.76 -14.95
CA PHE A 576 17.93 6.81 -16.36
C PHE A 576 18.18 5.49 -17.11
N VAL A 577 19.36 4.88 -16.95
CA VAL A 577 19.66 3.60 -17.63
C VAL A 577 18.94 2.41 -17.02
N SER A 578 18.68 2.44 -15.71
CA SER A 578 17.99 1.37 -14.99
C SER A 578 16.48 1.39 -15.23
N THR A 579 15.87 2.57 -15.33
CA THR A 579 14.45 2.74 -15.72
C THR A 579 14.17 2.07 -17.07
N ASN A 580 15.09 2.21 -18.02
CA ASN A 580 14.92 1.73 -19.40
C ASN A 580 15.71 0.45 -19.69
N LYS A 581 15.99 -0.36 -18.65
CA LYS A 581 16.83 -1.55 -18.76
C LYS A 581 16.29 -2.57 -19.78
N ASP A 582 14.98 -2.66 -19.96
CA ASP A 582 14.35 -3.57 -20.92
C ASP A 582 14.78 -3.27 -22.36
N LEU A 583 15.03 -2.00 -22.68
CA LEU A 583 15.56 -1.56 -23.99
C LEU A 583 17.07 -1.75 -24.09
N PHE A 584 17.82 -1.48 -23.03
CA PHE A 584 19.28 -1.48 -23.06
C PHE A 584 19.93 -2.85 -22.80
N HIS A 585 19.20 -3.78 -22.17
CA HIS A 585 19.71 -5.11 -21.80
C HIS A 585 19.72 -6.11 -22.96
N ALA A 586 18.78 -6.01 -23.89
CA ALA A 586 18.70 -6.94 -25.02
C ALA A 586 19.88 -6.77 -26.00
N GLU A 587 20.47 -7.89 -26.43
CA GLU A 587 21.43 -7.91 -27.56
C GLU A 587 20.73 -7.94 -28.94
N ILE A 588 19.41 -7.78 -28.98
CA ILE A 588 18.59 -8.01 -30.18
C ILE A 588 18.53 -6.73 -31.06
N PRO A 589 18.71 -6.88 -32.38
CA PRO A 589 18.81 -5.78 -33.34
C PRO A 589 17.47 -5.14 -33.76
N ARG A 590 17.53 -3.81 -33.92
CA ARG A 590 16.96 -3.02 -35.03
C ARG A 590 15.46 -2.79 -35.22
N VAL A 591 14.53 -3.43 -34.52
CA VAL A 591 13.09 -3.20 -34.83
C VAL A 591 12.59 -1.81 -34.38
N PHE A 592 13.11 -1.27 -33.26
CA PHE A 592 12.68 0.03 -32.73
C PHE A 592 13.44 1.25 -33.29
N LEU A 593 14.49 1.05 -34.07
CA LEU A 593 15.40 2.13 -34.49
C LEU A 593 15.51 2.33 -36.00
N GLY A 594 14.73 1.58 -36.79
CA GLY A 594 14.72 1.68 -38.26
C GLY A 594 14.35 3.07 -38.78
N SER A 595 13.54 3.84 -38.03
CA SER A 595 13.11 5.20 -38.35
C SER A 595 14.07 6.31 -37.88
N THR A 596 14.92 6.04 -36.87
CA THR A 596 15.71 7.08 -36.15
C THR A 596 16.83 7.79 -36.90
N GLY A 597 16.99 7.54 -38.21
CA GLY A 597 18.09 8.09 -39.01
C GLY A 597 19.50 7.68 -38.55
N ASN A 598 19.65 7.02 -37.39
CA ASN A 598 20.90 6.51 -36.84
C ASN A 598 21.19 5.11 -37.40
N ARG A 599 21.39 5.04 -38.71
CA ARG A 599 21.99 3.85 -39.34
C ARG A 599 23.39 3.65 -38.77
N ALA A 600 23.58 2.58 -38.00
CA ALA A 600 24.91 2.11 -37.65
C ALA A 600 25.73 1.85 -38.93
N GLY A 601 26.98 2.33 -38.95
CA GLY A 601 28.02 1.70 -39.76
C GLY A 601 28.36 2.27 -41.13
N ILE A 602 27.89 3.46 -41.53
CA ILE A 602 28.43 4.06 -42.77
C ILE A 602 29.83 4.69 -42.54
N HIS A 603 30.22 5.05 -41.31
CA HIS A 603 31.51 5.70 -41.03
C HIS A 603 32.22 5.33 -39.70
N LYS A 604 32.22 4.08 -39.21
CA LYS A 604 32.94 3.66 -37.96
C LYS A 604 32.60 4.45 -36.66
N ILE A 605 31.63 5.35 -36.67
CA ILE A 605 31.18 6.13 -35.51
C ILE A 605 29.97 5.42 -34.87
N ARG A 606 30.01 5.28 -33.54
CA ARG A 606 28.93 4.65 -32.75
C ARG A 606 27.71 5.57 -32.69
N SER A 607 26.50 4.99 -32.71
CA SER A 607 25.28 5.77 -32.53
C SER A 607 25.13 6.26 -31.08
N LYS A 608 24.34 7.32 -30.87
CA LYS A 608 24.03 7.80 -29.50
C LYS A 608 23.42 6.68 -28.65
N PHE A 609 22.53 5.89 -29.22
CA PHE A 609 21.91 4.75 -28.55
C PHE A 609 22.93 3.67 -28.15
N GLU A 610 23.87 3.32 -29.02
CA GLU A 610 24.93 2.35 -28.70
C GLU A 610 25.79 2.83 -27.52
N VAL A 611 26.07 4.14 -27.44
CA VAL A 611 26.79 4.71 -26.30
C VAL A 611 25.97 4.57 -25.01
N ILE A 612 24.66 4.87 -25.05
CA ILE A 612 23.77 4.70 -23.90
C ILE A 612 23.73 3.23 -23.46
N GLN A 613 23.64 2.28 -24.39
CA GLN A 613 23.71 0.85 -24.11
C GLN A 613 25.04 0.45 -23.44
N GLU A 614 26.17 0.99 -23.89
CA GLU A 614 27.45 0.74 -23.22
C GLU A 614 27.48 1.31 -21.80
N GLN A 615 26.90 2.49 -21.57
CA GLN A 615 26.75 3.07 -20.24
C GLN A 615 25.93 2.12 -19.35
N TYR A 616 24.77 1.67 -19.82
CA TYR A 616 23.95 0.66 -19.13
C TYR A 616 24.73 -0.62 -18.81
N LYS A 617 25.45 -1.19 -19.79
CA LYS A 617 26.24 -2.42 -19.57
C LYS A 617 27.36 -2.19 -18.54
N SER A 618 28.00 -1.01 -18.54
CA SER A 618 28.98 -0.65 -17.51
C SER A 618 28.37 -0.58 -16.12
N THR A 619 27.20 0.04 -16.00
CA THR A 619 26.42 0.14 -14.77
C THR A 619 25.99 -1.23 -14.27
N TYR A 620 25.47 -2.10 -15.15
CA TYR A 620 25.08 -3.46 -14.80
C TYR A 620 26.24 -4.27 -14.20
N VAL A 621 27.42 -4.20 -14.82
CA VAL A 621 28.62 -4.87 -14.31
C VAL A 621 29.08 -4.26 -12.97
N ALA A 622 29.02 -2.93 -12.82
CA ALA A 622 29.35 -2.26 -11.57
C ALA A 622 28.39 -2.66 -10.43
N SER A 623 27.08 -2.68 -10.67
CA SER A 623 26.08 -3.08 -9.67
C SER A 623 26.30 -4.52 -9.20
N LYS A 624 26.65 -5.44 -10.10
CA LYS A 624 27.02 -6.81 -9.71
C LYS A 624 28.24 -6.85 -8.79
N LEU A 625 29.27 -6.03 -9.05
CA LEU A 625 30.45 -5.97 -8.18
C LEU A 625 30.09 -5.42 -6.80
N LEU A 626 29.27 -4.38 -6.75
CA LEU A 626 28.80 -3.77 -5.51
C LEU A 626 27.96 -4.74 -4.67
N ASN A 627 27.20 -5.63 -5.33
CA ASN A 627 26.39 -6.66 -4.69
C ASN A 627 27.15 -7.96 -4.38
N HIS A 628 28.47 -8.01 -4.62
CA HIS A 628 29.29 -9.23 -4.46
C HIS A 628 28.81 -10.42 -5.32
N GLU A 629 28.22 -10.16 -6.48
CA GLU A 629 27.82 -11.18 -7.45
C GLU A 629 28.99 -11.59 -8.36
N ASP A 630 29.00 -12.84 -8.83
CA ASP A 630 29.98 -13.32 -9.81
C ASP A 630 29.80 -12.65 -11.18
N ILE A 631 30.93 -12.31 -11.81
CA ILE A 631 30.98 -11.62 -13.10
C ILE A 631 32.02 -12.27 -13.99
N ASP A 632 31.64 -12.47 -15.25
CA ASP A 632 32.57 -12.82 -16.32
C ASP A 632 33.74 -11.79 -16.40
N PRO A 633 34.99 -12.22 -16.20
CA PRO A 633 36.17 -11.36 -16.29
C PRO A 633 36.26 -10.58 -17.60
N SER A 634 35.76 -11.15 -18.70
CA SER A 634 35.78 -10.51 -20.02
C SER A 634 34.85 -9.27 -20.07
N LEU A 635 33.67 -9.35 -19.44
CA LEU A 635 32.73 -8.25 -19.31
C LEU A 635 33.28 -7.17 -18.38
N LYS A 636 33.92 -7.58 -17.27
CA LYS A 636 34.60 -6.67 -16.35
C LYS A 636 35.69 -5.86 -17.05
N GLU A 637 36.57 -6.51 -17.80
CA GLU A 637 37.63 -5.80 -18.56
C GLU A 637 37.04 -4.92 -19.66
N LYS A 638 36.00 -5.39 -20.35
CA LYS A 638 35.36 -4.65 -21.44
C LYS A 638 34.67 -3.36 -20.93
N TYR A 639 33.93 -3.43 -19.83
CA TYR A 639 33.08 -2.33 -19.38
C TYR A 639 33.60 -1.56 -18.17
N LEU A 640 34.60 -2.07 -17.46
CA LEU A 640 35.22 -1.38 -16.32
C LEU A 640 36.74 -1.22 -16.45
N GLY A 641 37.34 -1.72 -17.54
CA GLY A 641 38.76 -1.58 -17.82
C GLY A 641 39.20 -0.13 -18.04
N ARG A 642 40.33 0.26 -17.46
CA ARG A 642 40.88 1.63 -17.47
C ARG A 642 41.56 1.99 -18.80
N ARG A 643 40.81 2.04 -19.91
CA ARG A 643 41.27 2.65 -21.17
C ARG A 643 40.91 4.14 -21.21
N ALA A 644 41.74 4.98 -21.80
CA ALA A 644 41.59 6.44 -21.77
C ALA A 644 40.21 6.95 -22.23
N GLN A 645 39.58 6.30 -23.22
CA GLN A 645 38.24 6.63 -23.72
C GLN A 645 37.08 6.14 -22.83
N ARG A 646 37.34 5.27 -21.84
CA ARG A 646 36.31 4.63 -20.99
C ARG A 646 36.27 5.18 -19.56
N LYS A 647 37.10 6.17 -19.22
CA LYS A 647 37.15 6.77 -17.89
C LYS A 647 35.83 7.45 -17.46
N ASN A 648 34.97 7.77 -18.43
CA ASN A 648 33.66 8.38 -18.22
C ASN A 648 32.52 7.37 -18.44
N TYR A 649 32.76 6.10 -18.10
CA TYR A 649 31.67 5.13 -18.01
C TYR A 649 31.02 5.23 -16.64
N LEU A 650 29.70 5.28 -16.62
CA LEU A 650 28.88 5.45 -15.44
C LEU A 650 29.16 4.38 -14.40
N GLY A 651 29.34 3.12 -14.80
CA GLY A 651 29.72 2.04 -13.88
C GLY A 651 31.06 2.29 -13.17
N ILE A 652 32.03 2.93 -13.82
CA ILE A 652 33.30 3.29 -13.16
C ILE A 652 33.09 4.41 -12.15
N VAL A 653 32.26 5.40 -12.50
CA VAL A 653 31.91 6.50 -11.60
C VAL A 653 31.20 5.96 -10.35
N MET A 654 30.23 5.05 -10.51
CA MET A 654 29.54 4.40 -9.40
C MET A 654 30.51 3.69 -8.44
N LEU A 655 31.48 2.94 -8.97
CA LEU A 655 32.48 2.27 -8.14
C LEU A 655 33.39 3.26 -7.39
N GLU A 656 33.74 4.39 -8.01
CA GLU A 656 34.54 5.42 -7.34
C GLU A 656 33.71 6.17 -6.29
N VAL A 657 32.41 6.44 -6.54
CA VAL A 657 31.49 6.97 -5.52
C VAL A 657 31.48 6.04 -4.30
N GLU A 658 31.21 4.75 -4.48
CA GLU A 658 31.12 3.80 -3.36
C GLU A 658 32.45 3.71 -2.60
N LYS A 659 33.57 3.68 -3.32
CA LYS A 659 34.90 3.68 -2.71
C LYS A 659 35.16 4.91 -1.83
N ARG A 660 34.61 6.07 -2.20
CA ARG A 660 34.81 7.36 -1.51
C ARG A 660 33.76 7.68 -0.46
N LYS A 661 32.76 6.82 -0.34
CA LYS A 661 31.69 6.95 0.64
C LYS A 661 32.20 6.94 2.07
N HIS A 662 33.22 6.12 2.37
CA HIS A 662 33.84 6.11 3.69
C HIS A 662 34.53 7.44 4.03
N ASP A 663 35.28 8.02 3.09
CA ASP A 663 35.90 9.34 3.24
C ASP A 663 34.83 10.41 3.53
N ALA A 664 33.68 10.36 2.84
CA ALA A 664 32.56 11.25 3.06
C ALA A 664 31.85 11.03 4.42
N GLN A 665 31.77 9.79 4.90
CA GLN A 665 31.25 9.45 6.23
C GLN A 665 32.12 10.05 7.33
N ILE A 666 33.45 10.01 7.21
CA ILE A 666 34.37 10.65 8.16
C ILE A 666 34.09 12.17 8.26
N LEU A 667 33.81 12.84 7.13
CA LEU A 667 33.43 14.25 7.14
C LEU A 667 32.07 14.49 7.83
N GLN A 668 31.11 13.57 7.67
CA GLN A 668 29.81 13.61 8.35
C GLN A 668 29.98 13.46 9.86
N GLU A 669 30.75 12.47 10.30
CA GLU A 669 31.08 12.20 11.70
C GLU A 669 31.78 13.41 12.35
N LEU A 670 32.70 14.07 11.65
CA LEU A 670 33.31 15.30 12.13
C LEU A 670 32.27 16.41 12.29
N ASN A 671 31.40 16.61 11.30
CA ASN A 671 30.36 17.64 11.35
C ASN A 671 29.39 17.44 12.54
N GLU A 672 29.08 16.20 12.87
CA GLU A 672 28.21 15.81 13.99
C GLU A 672 28.93 15.92 15.34
N SER A 673 30.12 15.34 15.46
CA SER A 673 30.91 15.35 16.71
C SER A 673 31.29 16.76 17.15
N PHE A 674 31.65 17.64 16.21
CA PHE A 674 31.97 19.04 16.52
C PHE A 674 30.73 19.92 16.63
N ASN A 675 29.53 19.36 16.38
CA ASN A 675 28.26 20.06 16.43
C ASN A 675 28.27 21.37 15.63
N CYS A 676 28.73 21.28 14.38
CA CYS A 676 28.94 22.43 13.51
C CYS A 676 27.67 23.27 13.27
N HIS A 677 26.50 22.72 13.56
CA HIS A 677 25.22 23.42 13.50
C HIS A 677 25.03 24.44 14.63
N GLN A 678 25.56 24.17 15.83
CA GLN A 678 25.45 25.07 16.98
C GLN A 678 26.54 26.14 17.01
N LEU A 679 27.74 25.83 16.50
CA LEU A 679 28.86 26.77 16.42
C LEU A 679 28.59 27.97 15.49
N LYS A 680 27.56 27.91 14.64
CA LYS A 680 27.10 29.04 13.82
C LYS A 680 26.45 30.17 14.62
N ASN A 681 25.95 29.90 15.83
CA ASN A 681 25.25 30.89 16.65
C ASN A 681 26.19 31.67 17.60
N SER A 682 27.47 31.31 17.67
CA SER A 682 28.46 31.94 18.56
C SER A 682 29.21 33.11 17.93
N SER A 683 29.07 33.34 16.62
CA SER A 683 29.86 34.33 15.85
C SER A 683 29.20 35.72 15.76
N HIS A 684 28.52 36.16 16.82
CA HIS A 684 28.20 37.56 17.07
C HIS A 684 28.95 38.03 18.33
N LEU A 685 30.27 38.09 18.24
CA LEU A 685 31.14 38.82 19.17
C LEU A 685 32.29 39.45 18.38
#